data_AF-A0A653WHR7-F1
#
_entry.id   AF-A0A653WHR7-F1
#
_cell.length_a   1.000
_cell.length_b   1.000
_cell.length_c   1.000
_cell.angle_alpha   90.00
_cell.angle_beta   90.00
_cell.angle_gamma   90.00
#
_symmetry.space_group_name_H-M   'P 1'
#
loop_
_entity.id
_entity.type
_entity.pdbx_description
1 polymer ?
#
loop_
_entity_poly.entity_id
_entity_poly.type
_entity_poly.pdbx_seq_one_letter_code
_entity_poly.pdbx_strand_id
1 'polypeptide(L)'
;MTEFERGVEALRALAANPVDAAMNEATTRRHFIDALLRDVLGWSSDQVVCEEHVDGDYLDYTLGAPHARVVLEAKRSGYTFEVPAGTASGRIALSSVRDHSEKNRAAVDQVLRYCQERGVGLAALSNGHQLLLFLGSRSDGLKPRDGKAVFYSSLGDMLAGVNELWDYLSFAGVSRGDLMRSLSTRATTAPPPSPLSSRITSYPGFRIGSEMETDLRILGDLFIQDVVREESITDEFLIDCYCSSGALSQYAVVSKEILRTRYEVLDAAVNTESARDRRGPNPNLTDGVIAGAIARRPIVLVGDVGVGKSIFLKHLFRVDVKDILDRTVVFYVDFLKHSGLVEDVSDYIVSAVASGLLESLDLDIRERSFVRAVYKREIADFKQGIYGDLEEANPDVYALKQIEMLERHLADALTHTQRALAHLQATRRMNFVVVLDNVDQHQPSFQEQIFVAGQSLADTWPVAVFISLRPDTFHQSRRTGALAAYQPRVFTVSPPRSDLVITKRLEFARKELLRAGRLPGFPAGLTLDSDSLVVYIDVLLDAFSSNGPLVELVDNLSSGNTRRALDFVSTFVGSGYVQTSRILDAQRTGRPYVIPLHEFVRAILYGDHKYYDPSTSPVPNLFSVSTNDPREHFLLPLMLASIQAMGERETGGFADLKSVTQELQTLGYSPDQTEFHLARAIDSSLVELNDQGDAGTLVRVMAAGGYLHKKLASSFPYLDAVVVDTPILDPSARANIRDVFDIEDRIARTESFMNYLSECWPFGDDALAFTWPTIVSDWGHAMENVRRGAARAAERRQRR
;
A
#
# COMPACT_ATOMS: atom_id res chain seq x y z
N MET A 1 -19.16 32.87 3.44
CA MET A 1 -18.63 33.39 2.17
C MET A 1 -17.64 32.37 1.65
N THR A 2 -17.85 31.85 0.45
CA THR A 2 -16.95 30.88 -0.19
C THR A 2 -15.60 31.53 -0.53
N GLU A 3 -14.57 30.74 -0.82
CA GLU A 3 -13.28 31.27 -1.32
C GLU A 3 -13.45 32.07 -2.60
N PHE A 4 -14.30 31.59 -3.51
CA PHE A 4 -14.65 32.30 -4.73
C PHE A 4 -15.28 33.67 -4.45
N GLU A 5 -16.26 33.75 -3.54
CA GLU A 5 -16.90 35.02 -3.18
C GLU A 5 -15.91 36.02 -2.56
N ARG A 6 -14.99 35.54 -1.70
CA ARG A 6 -13.88 36.36 -1.16
C ARG A 6 -12.96 36.88 -2.25
N GLY A 7 -12.57 36.02 -3.19
CA GLY A 7 -11.72 36.40 -4.31
C GLY A 7 -12.36 37.45 -5.22
N VAL A 8 -13.67 37.34 -5.48
CA VAL A 8 -14.43 38.34 -6.25
C VAL A 8 -14.42 39.71 -5.55
N GLU A 9 -14.62 39.75 -4.23
CA GLU A 9 -14.52 41.01 -3.48
C GLU A 9 -13.11 41.60 -3.49
N ALA A 10 -12.08 40.76 -3.32
CA ALA A 10 -10.69 41.17 -3.40
C ALA A 10 -10.34 41.73 -4.80
N LEU A 11 -10.85 41.12 -5.87
CA LEU A 11 -10.62 41.60 -7.23
C LEU A 11 -11.33 42.93 -7.49
N ARG A 12 -12.53 43.15 -6.93
CA ARG A 12 -13.20 44.46 -6.99
C ARG A 12 -12.38 45.55 -6.29
N ALA A 13 -11.83 45.24 -5.12
CA ALA A 13 -10.96 46.16 -4.40
C ALA A 13 -9.66 46.45 -5.20
N LEU A 14 -9.06 45.41 -5.78
CA LEU A 14 -7.86 45.53 -6.60
C LEU A 14 -8.10 46.37 -7.86
N ALA A 15 -9.26 46.19 -8.52
CA ALA A 15 -9.65 46.96 -9.71
C ALA A 15 -9.95 48.44 -9.41
N ALA A 16 -10.23 48.79 -8.15
CA ALA A 16 -10.43 50.18 -7.71
C ALA A 16 -9.10 50.92 -7.47
N ASN A 17 -7.97 50.19 -7.37
CA ASN A 17 -6.66 50.80 -7.18
C ASN A 17 -6.16 51.40 -8.51
N PRO A 18 -5.74 52.69 -8.53
CA PRO A 18 -5.20 53.29 -9.74
C PRO A 18 -3.86 52.63 -10.10
N VAL A 19 -3.73 52.24 -11.37
CA VAL A 19 -2.49 51.68 -11.91
C VAL A 19 -1.57 52.83 -12.30
N ASP A 20 -0.47 53.02 -11.57
CA ASP A 20 0.56 53.99 -11.90
C ASP A 20 1.59 53.37 -12.86
N ALA A 21 1.70 53.90 -14.08
CA ALA A 21 2.62 53.44 -15.12
C ALA A 21 4.11 53.63 -14.77
N ALA A 22 4.43 54.41 -13.73
CA ALA A 22 5.79 54.62 -13.24
C ALA A 22 6.26 53.54 -12.25
N MET A 23 5.39 52.63 -11.82
CA MET A 23 5.78 51.56 -10.90
C MET A 23 6.84 50.65 -11.53
N ASN A 24 7.91 50.37 -10.77
CA ASN A 24 8.88 49.36 -11.15
C ASN A 24 8.29 47.94 -10.98
N GLU A 25 9.01 46.95 -11.47
CA GLU A 25 8.56 45.55 -11.48
C GLU A 25 8.29 45.01 -10.07
N ALA A 26 9.20 45.22 -9.12
CA ALA A 26 9.03 44.81 -7.72
C ALA A 26 7.78 45.42 -7.06
N THR A 27 7.48 46.69 -7.34
CA THR A 27 6.27 47.36 -6.84
C THR A 27 5.02 46.80 -7.50
N THR A 28 5.09 46.53 -8.81
CA THR A 28 3.99 45.93 -9.58
C THR A 28 3.65 44.53 -9.05
N ARG A 29 4.68 43.72 -8.78
CA ARG A 29 4.59 42.40 -8.16
C ARG A 29 3.87 42.44 -6.82
N ARG A 30 4.36 43.28 -5.90
CA ARG A 30 3.80 43.40 -4.56
C ARG A 30 2.36 43.91 -4.53
N HIS A 31 2.05 44.96 -5.31
CA HIS A 31 0.75 45.63 -5.21
C HIS A 31 -0.35 44.95 -6.03
N PHE A 32 0.00 44.25 -7.10
CA PHE A 32 -0.99 43.68 -8.01
C PHE A 32 -0.89 42.17 -8.15
N ILE A 33 0.30 41.63 -8.48
CA ILE A 33 0.43 40.20 -8.80
C ILE A 33 0.31 39.34 -7.53
N ASP A 34 0.96 39.72 -6.43
CA ASP A 34 0.85 39.02 -5.16
C ASP A 34 -0.60 39.01 -4.66
N ALA A 35 -1.28 40.16 -4.73
CA ALA A 35 -2.69 40.28 -4.36
C ALA A 35 -3.61 39.45 -5.28
N LEU A 36 -3.34 39.44 -6.58
CA LEU A 36 -4.08 38.61 -7.54
C LEU A 36 -3.91 37.11 -7.23
N LEU A 37 -2.70 36.65 -6.94
CA LEU A 37 -2.44 35.24 -6.68
C LEU A 37 -3.01 34.79 -5.32
N ARG A 38 -2.75 35.56 -4.26
CA ARG A 38 -3.05 35.16 -2.88
C ARG A 38 -4.46 35.55 -2.46
N ASP A 39 -4.83 36.80 -2.64
CA ASP A 39 -6.10 37.35 -2.14
C ASP A 39 -7.26 37.09 -3.11
N VAL A 40 -7.00 37.10 -4.43
CA VAL A 40 -8.01 36.88 -5.45
C VAL A 40 -8.14 35.42 -5.86
N LEU A 41 -7.04 34.69 -6.10
CA LEU A 41 -7.08 33.32 -6.65
C LEU A 41 -6.87 32.21 -5.62
N GLY A 42 -6.64 32.59 -4.36
CA GLY A 42 -6.60 31.66 -3.23
C GLY A 42 -5.37 30.77 -3.15
N TRP A 43 -4.25 31.13 -3.80
CA TRP A 43 -3.00 30.39 -3.67
C TRP A 43 -2.41 30.59 -2.26
N SER A 44 -2.11 29.49 -1.57
CA SER A 44 -1.48 29.55 -0.25
C SER A 44 0.01 29.92 -0.34
N SER A 45 0.60 30.38 0.77
CA SER A 45 1.97 30.89 0.77
C SER A 45 3.02 29.85 0.40
N ASP A 46 2.78 28.58 0.76
CA ASP A 46 3.60 27.42 0.45
C ASP A 46 3.49 26.97 -1.02
N GLN A 47 2.46 27.42 -1.73
CA GLN A 47 2.23 27.09 -3.14
C GLN A 47 2.72 28.19 -4.10
N VAL A 48 3.21 29.32 -3.60
CA VAL A 48 3.74 30.44 -4.40
C VAL A 48 5.22 30.64 -4.08
N VAL A 49 6.08 30.21 -5.00
CA VAL A 49 7.53 30.40 -4.89
C VAL A 49 7.92 31.61 -5.74
N CYS A 50 8.52 32.62 -5.13
CA CYS A 50 9.03 33.80 -5.82
C CYS A 50 10.54 33.69 -6.00
N GLU A 51 11.09 34.29 -7.07
CA GLU A 51 12.55 34.32 -7.34
C GLU A 51 13.18 32.92 -7.33
N GLU A 52 12.53 31.96 -8.00
CA GLU A 52 13.05 30.60 -8.04
C GLU A 52 14.25 30.52 -8.99
N HIS A 53 15.43 30.17 -8.46
CA HIS A 53 16.64 30.02 -9.25
C HIS A 53 16.62 28.73 -10.08
N VAL A 54 16.87 28.85 -11.39
CA VAL A 54 16.92 27.74 -12.36
C VAL A 54 18.07 27.97 -13.32
N ASP A 55 19.02 27.04 -13.41
CA ASP A 55 20.05 27.02 -14.46
C ASP A 55 20.77 28.38 -14.72
N GLY A 56 20.90 29.21 -13.69
CA GLY A 56 21.55 30.52 -13.76
C GLY A 56 20.61 31.73 -13.97
N ASP A 57 19.32 31.50 -14.18
CA ASP A 57 18.26 32.51 -14.29
C ASP A 57 17.30 32.45 -13.07
N TYR A 58 16.48 33.48 -12.89
CA TYR A 58 15.45 33.55 -11.83
C TYR A 58 14.07 33.66 -12.44
N LEU A 59 13.13 32.82 -11.97
CA LEU A 59 11.70 32.92 -12.29
C LEU A 59 11.02 33.86 -11.32
N ASP A 60 10.19 34.77 -11.83
CA ASP A 60 9.43 35.69 -10.98
C ASP A 60 8.50 34.94 -10.01
N TYR A 61 7.73 33.98 -10.54
CA TYR A 61 6.81 33.14 -9.79
C TYR A 61 6.68 31.73 -10.37
N THR A 62 6.72 30.74 -9.49
CA THR A 62 6.31 29.36 -9.74
C THR A 62 5.14 29.02 -8.80
N LEU A 63 4.03 28.55 -9.37
CA LEU A 63 2.82 28.21 -8.62
C LEU A 63 2.61 26.69 -8.59
N GLY A 64 2.35 26.13 -7.42
CA GLY A 64 2.03 24.72 -7.20
C GLY A 64 3.00 23.98 -6.28
N ALA A 65 2.43 23.17 -5.39
CA ALA A 65 3.14 22.21 -4.56
C ALA A 65 2.31 20.91 -4.45
N PRO A 66 2.92 19.70 -4.43
CA PRO A 66 4.36 19.44 -4.56
C PRO A 66 4.91 19.64 -5.99
N HIS A 67 4.03 19.75 -7.00
CA HIS A 67 4.39 19.94 -8.41
C HIS A 67 4.21 21.39 -8.84
N ALA A 68 5.18 21.93 -9.58
CA ALA A 68 5.04 23.21 -10.27
C ALA A 68 4.00 23.08 -11.39
N ARG A 69 2.95 23.90 -11.35
CA ARG A 69 1.81 23.85 -12.29
C ARG A 69 1.74 25.07 -13.21
N VAL A 70 2.21 26.24 -12.75
CA VAL A 70 2.21 27.49 -13.54
C VAL A 70 3.54 28.22 -13.35
N VAL A 71 4.11 28.72 -14.44
CA VAL A 71 5.16 29.75 -14.40
C VAL A 71 4.53 31.09 -14.74
N LEU A 72 4.70 32.09 -13.87
CA LEU A 72 4.24 33.45 -14.11
C LEU A 72 5.44 34.39 -14.20
N GLU A 73 5.56 35.07 -15.34
CA GLU A 73 6.54 36.12 -15.59
C GLU A 73 5.89 37.49 -15.38
N ALA A 74 6.51 38.32 -14.55
CA ALA A 74 6.06 39.66 -14.22
C ALA A 74 6.77 40.71 -15.09
N LYS A 75 6.09 41.83 -15.34
CA LYS A 75 6.67 43.03 -15.93
C LYS A 75 6.21 44.26 -15.16
N ARG A 76 6.96 45.36 -15.27
CA ARG A 76 6.56 46.67 -14.72
C ARG A 76 5.22 47.14 -15.30
N SER A 77 4.43 47.89 -14.53
CA SER A 77 3.10 48.36 -14.95
C SER A 77 3.09 49.13 -16.28
N GLY A 78 4.12 49.93 -16.58
CA GLY A 78 4.25 50.65 -17.85
C GLY A 78 4.60 49.77 -19.08
N TYR A 79 4.74 48.45 -18.90
CA TYR A 79 4.96 47.48 -19.98
C TYR A 79 3.61 46.97 -20.49
N THR A 80 2.99 47.66 -21.45
CA THR A 80 1.69 47.26 -22.00
C THR A 80 1.84 46.14 -23.03
N PHE A 81 1.05 45.07 -22.88
CA PHE A 81 0.93 44.01 -23.87
C PHE A 81 0.01 44.49 -25.00
N GLU A 82 0.60 44.93 -26.10
CA GLU A 82 -0.11 45.48 -27.25
C GLU A 82 -0.77 44.38 -28.09
N VAL A 83 -1.97 44.66 -28.62
CA VAL A 83 -2.75 43.75 -29.48
C VAL A 83 -3.33 44.50 -30.68
N PRO A 84 -3.64 43.82 -31.80
CA PRO A 84 -4.27 44.46 -32.96
C PRO A 84 -5.55 45.22 -32.59
N ALA A 85 -5.76 46.38 -33.21
CA ALA A 85 -6.95 47.20 -32.99
C ALA A 85 -8.25 46.40 -33.16
N GLY A 86 -9.19 46.55 -32.22
CA GLY A 86 -10.45 45.80 -32.19
C GLY A 86 -10.38 44.43 -31.51
N THR A 87 -9.22 44.01 -30.99
CA THR A 87 -9.07 42.80 -30.17
C THR A 87 -9.64 43.04 -28.78
N ALA A 88 -10.69 42.32 -28.40
CA ALA A 88 -11.25 42.34 -27.04
C ALA A 88 -10.55 41.31 -26.13
N SER A 89 -10.74 41.46 -24.81
CA SER A 89 -10.38 40.43 -23.83
C SER A 89 -11.11 39.11 -24.09
N GLY A 90 -10.45 38.01 -23.77
CA GLY A 90 -10.94 36.65 -24.01
C GLY A 90 -9.92 35.80 -24.78
N ARG A 91 -10.42 34.79 -25.51
CA ARG A 91 -9.58 33.84 -26.23
C ARG A 91 -9.05 34.44 -27.54
N ILE A 92 -7.73 34.41 -27.71
CA ILE A 92 -7.03 34.92 -28.89
C ILE A 92 -5.95 33.93 -29.36
N ALA A 93 -5.44 34.10 -30.58
CA ALA A 93 -4.22 33.40 -30.98
C ALA A 93 -3.03 34.00 -30.22
N LEU A 94 -2.12 33.16 -29.71
CA LEU A 94 -0.94 33.65 -28.99
C LEU A 94 -0.08 34.56 -29.89
N SER A 95 -0.01 34.25 -31.19
CA SER A 95 0.65 35.07 -32.20
C SER A 95 0.08 36.50 -32.30
N SER A 96 -1.21 36.71 -32.00
CA SER A 96 -1.82 38.04 -32.00
C SER A 96 -1.21 38.98 -30.96
N VAL A 97 -0.69 38.46 -29.85
CA VAL A 97 0.08 39.25 -28.86
C VAL A 97 1.56 39.17 -29.16
N ARG A 98 2.08 37.94 -29.31
CA ARG A 98 3.52 37.64 -29.43
C ARG A 98 4.15 38.37 -30.62
N ASP A 99 3.49 38.37 -31.78
CA ASP A 99 4.07 38.94 -33.01
C ASP A 99 3.69 40.40 -33.25
N HIS A 100 2.96 41.02 -32.33
CA HIS A 100 2.55 42.42 -32.45
C HIS A 100 3.73 43.39 -32.27
N SER A 101 4.63 43.12 -31.32
CA SER A 101 5.82 43.95 -31.07
C SER A 101 7.01 43.09 -30.64
N GLU A 102 8.24 43.59 -30.87
CA GLU A 102 9.46 42.91 -30.40
C GLU A 102 9.49 42.76 -28.88
N LYS A 103 8.90 43.71 -28.16
CA LYS A 103 8.72 43.63 -26.71
C LYS A 103 7.87 42.42 -26.34
N ASN A 104 6.64 42.34 -26.85
CA ASN A 104 5.76 41.20 -26.58
C ASN A 104 6.41 39.87 -26.95
N ARG A 105 7.11 39.81 -28.09
CA ARG A 105 7.85 38.61 -28.52
C ARG A 105 8.88 38.19 -27.48
N ALA A 106 9.69 39.13 -26.98
CA ALA A 106 10.69 38.84 -25.97
C ALA A 106 10.07 38.31 -24.67
N ALA A 107 8.97 38.93 -24.18
CA ALA A 107 8.31 38.49 -22.95
C ALA A 107 7.65 37.10 -23.09
N VAL A 108 6.95 36.85 -24.20
CA VAL A 108 6.31 35.55 -24.47
C VAL A 108 7.37 34.46 -24.68
N ASP A 109 8.41 34.71 -25.46
CA ASP A 109 9.45 33.72 -25.70
C ASP A 109 10.29 33.46 -24.44
N GLN A 110 10.43 34.43 -23.52
CA GLN A 110 11.08 34.25 -22.21
C GLN A 110 10.30 33.25 -21.33
N VAL A 111 9.01 33.48 -21.07
CA VAL A 111 8.21 32.56 -20.24
C VAL A 111 8.02 31.20 -20.89
N LEU A 112 7.95 31.12 -22.23
CA LEU A 112 7.93 29.84 -22.95
C LEU A 112 9.19 29.02 -22.70
N ARG A 113 10.36 29.67 -22.71
CA ARG A 113 11.64 29.00 -22.42
C ARG A 113 11.64 28.42 -21.00
N TYR A 114 11.21 29.21 -20.03
CA TYR A 114 11.09 28.78 -18.64
C TYR A 114 10.14 27.59 -18.45
N CYS A 115 8.96 27.62 -19.09
CA CYS A 115 8.05 26.48 -19.07
C CYS A 115 8.65 25.21 -19.67
N GLN A 116 9.43 25.33 -20.75
CA GLN A 116 10.08 24.19 -21.41
C GLN A 116 11.21 23.60 -20.55
N GLU A 117 12.08 24.44 -20.00
CA GLU A 117 13.18 24.02 -19.13
C GLU A 117 12.69 23.36 -17.84
N ARG A 118 11.55 23.83 -17.29
CA ARG A 118 10.95 23.31 -16.05
C ARG A 118 9.91 22.20 -16.24
N GLY A 119 9.55 21.86 -17.47
CA GLY A 119 8.46 20.91 -17.74
C GLY A 119 7.08 21.39 -17.27
N VAL A 120 6.85 22.70 -17.16
CA VAL A 120 5.59 23.27 -16.67
C VAL A 120 4.62 23.54 -17.82
N GLY A 121 3.39 23.03 -17.70
CA GLY A 121 2.38 23.09 -18.77
C GLY A 121 1.76 24.47 -19.01
N LEU A 122 1.61 25.29 -17.96
CA LEU A 122 0.92 26.59 -18.03
C LEU A 122 1.89 27.76 -17.86
N ALA A 123 1.71 28.77 -18.72
CA ALA A 123 2.43 30.03 -18.70
C ALA A 123 1.47 31.19 -18.43
N ALA A 124 1.92 32.13 -17.60
CA ALA A 124 1.24 33.38 -17.34
C ALA A 124 2.20 34.57 -17.52
N LEU A 125 1.69 35.66 -18.08
CA LEU A 125 2.40 36.94 -18.19
C LEU A 125 1.53 38.04 -17.62
N SER A 126 2.07 38.84 -16.71
CA SER A 126 1.33 39.92 -16.06
C SER A 126 2.16 41.17 -15.86
N ASN A 127 1.56 42.33 -16.09
CA ASN A 127 2.09 43.65 -15.72
C ASN A 127 1.26 44.27 -14.57
N GLY A 128 0.58 43.42 -13.80
CA GLY A 128 -0.33 43.79 -12.72
C GLY A 128 -1.77 44.04 -13.17
N HIS A 129 -1.99 44.70 -14.31
CA HIS A 129 -3.34 45.08 -14.77
C HIS A 129 -3.81 44.38 -16.05
N GLN A 130 -2.87 43.83 -16.83
CA GLN A 130 -3.13 42.92 -17.94
C GLN A 130 -2.63 41.53 -17.57
N LEU A 131 -3.30 40.50 -18.07
CA LEU A 131 -2.94 39.10 -17.83
C LEU A 131 -3.07 38.31 -19.13
N LEU A 132 -2.04 37.55 -19.46
CA LEU A 132 -2.04 36.64 -20.60
C LEU A 132 -1.76 35.22 -20.10
N LEU A 133 -2.67 34.29 -20.37
CA LEU A 133 -2.58 32.87 -19.97
C LEU A 133 -2.52 31.97 -21.20
N PHE A 134 -1.58 31.05 -21.25
CA PHE A 134 -1.42 30.13 -22.39
C PHE A 134 -0.67 28.87 -22.00
N LEU A 135 -0.60 27.90 -22.94
CA LEU A 135 0.10 26.64 -22.72
C LEU A 135 1.59 26.82 -23.05
N GLY A 136 2.43 26.74 -22.03
CA GLY A 136 3.89 26.87 -22.13
C GLY A 136 4.55 25.63 -22.73
N SER A 137 3.98 24.46 -22.42
CA SER A 137 4.31 23.17 -23.03
C SER A 137 3.03 22.54 -23.59
N ARG A 138 3.15 21.83 -24.72
CA ARG A 138 2.00 21.25 -25.43
C ARG A 138 2.28 19.80 -25.81
N SER A 139 1.30 18.93 -25.54
CA SER A 139 1.29 17.52 -25.94
C SER A 139 0.33 17.22 -27.10
N ASP A 140 -0.37 18.25 -27.62
CA ASP A 140 -1.40 18.09 -28.65
C ASP A 140 -0.88 18.20 -30.10
N GLY A 141 0.45 18.23 -30.28
CA GLY A 141 1.11 18.27 -31.59
C GLY A 141 1.21 19.66 -32.23
N LEU A 142 0.75 20.72 -31.56
CA LEU A 142 1.00 22.10 -31.96
C LEU A 142 2.22 22.69 -31.25
N LYS A 143 2.96 23.58 -31.92
CA LYS A 143 4.01 24.35 -31.28
C LYS A 143 3.37 25.32 -30.27
N PRO A 144 3.94 25.51 -29.06
CA PRO A 144 3.43 26.47 -28.08
C PRO A 144 3.15 27.87 -28.65
N ARG A 145 4.06 28.35 -29.51
CA ARG A 145 3.98 29.66 -30.20
C ARG A 145 2.77 29.80 -31.14
N ASP A 146 2.27 28.70 -31.67
CA ASP A 146 1.15 28.65 -32.62
C ASP A 146 -0.19 28.38 -31.90
N GLY A 147 -0.17 28.31 -30.56
CA GLY A 147 -1.33 28.02 -29.72
C GLY A 147 -2.29 29.19 -29.52
N LYS A 148 -3.33 28.94 -28.72
CA LYS A 148 -4.27 29.96 -28.23
C LYS A 148 -3.85 30.47 -26.84
N ALA A 149 -4.32 31.66 -26.49
CA ALA A 149 -4.16 32.29 -25.19
C ALA A 149 -5.49 32.87 -24.70
N VAL A 150 -5.63 33.08 -23.39
CA VAL A 150 -6.65 33.93 -22.78
C VAL A 150 -5.99 35.24 -22.39
N PHE A 151 -6.52 36.36 -22.89
CA PHE A 151 -5.98 37.69 -22.63
C PHE A 151 -7.01 38.54 -21.89
N TYR A 152 -6.57 39.19 -20.83
CA TYR A 152 -7.31 40.22 -20.11
C TYR A 152 -6.59 41.55 -20.27
N SER A 153 -7.26 42.54 -20.85
CA SER A 153 -6.68 43.86 -21.16
C SER A 153 -6.71 44.84 -19.99
N SER A 154 -7.45 44.53 -18.92
CA SER A 154 -7.52 45.34 -17.69
C SER A 154 -8.00 44.51 -16.49
N LEU A 155 -7.84 45.02 -15.27
CA LEU A 155 -8.46 44.46 -14.06
C LEU A 155 -10.00 44.49 -14.14
N GLY A 156 -10.57 45.46 -14.85
CA GLY A 156 -12.00 45.52 -15.12
C GLY A 156 -12.48 44.34 -15.98
N ASP A 157 -11.68 43.94 -16.97
CA ASP A 157 -11.98 42.77 -17.80
C ASP A 157 -11.80 41.46 -17.03
N MET A 158 -10.80 41.38 -16.16
CA MET A 158 -10.63 40.26 -15.23
C MET A 158 -11.85 40.12 -14.32
N LEU A 159 -12.39 41.23 -13.81
CA LEU A 159 -13.59 41.24 -12.98
C LEU A 159 -14.84 40.85 -13.77
N ALA A 160 -14.99 41.32 -15.00
CA ALA A 160 -16.08 40.93 -15.89
C ALA A 160 -16.04 39.43 -16.23
N GLY A 161 -14.84 38.86 -16.38
CA GLY A 161 -14.59 37.45 -16.65
C GLY A 161 -14.22 36.61 -15.41
N VAL A 162 -14.57 37.03 -14.19
CA VAL A 162 -14.02 36.46 -12.96
C VAL A 162 -14.26 34.95 -12.78
N ASN A 163 -15.38 34.42 -13.29
CA ASN A 163 -15.66 32.99 -13.29
C ASN A 163 -14.61 32.22 -14.12
N GLU A 164 -14.35 32.66 -15.36
CA GLU A 164 -13.35 32.02 -16.22
C GLU A 164 -11.93 32.21 -15.67
N LEU A 165 -11.61 33.40 -15.14
CA LEU A 165 -10.33 33.64 -14.50
C LEU A 165 -10.09 32.69 -13.32
N TRP A 166 -11.10 32.50 -12.47
CA TRP A 166 -11.04 31.59 -11.34
C TRP A 166 -10.88 30.15 -11.81
N ASP A 167 -11.70 29.69 -12.75
CA ASP A 167 -11.59 28.33 -13.28
C ASP A 167 -10.25 28.08 -13.99
N TYR A 168 -9.60 29.11 -14.55
CA TYR A 168 -8.34 28.94 -15.26
C TYR A 168 -7.08 29.04 -14.40
N LEU A 169 -7.07 29.89 -13.37
CA LEU A 169 -5.85 30.22 -12.64
C LEU A 169 -5.93 30.05 -11.11
N SER A 170 -7.11 29.77 -10.53
CA SER A 170 -7.16 29.38 -9.12
C SER A 170 -6.47 28.04 -8.90
N PHE A 171 -6.02 27.74 -7.68
CA PHE A 171 -5.43 26.44 -7.35
C PHE A 171 -6.32 25.27 -7.76
N ALA A 172 -7.62 25.36 -7.47
CA ALA A 172 -8.61 24.34 -7.84
C ALA A 172 -8.77 24.21 -9.35
N GLY A 173 -8.85 25.33 -10.07
CA GLY A 173 -9.00 25.36 -11.53
C GLY A 173 -7.79 24.80 -12.28
N VAL A 174 -6.59 25.19 -11.85
CA VAL A 174 -5.32 24.65 -12.36
C VAL A 174 -5.21 23.15 -12.05
N SER A 175 -5.66 22.71 -10.88
CA SER A 175 -5.66 21.29 -10.50
C SER A 175 -6.59 20.44 -11.37
N ARG A 176 -7.73 20.98 -11.80
CA ARG A 176 -8.66 20.31 -12.74
C ARG A 176 -8.23 20.40 -14.21
N GLY A 177 -7.24 21.24 -14.52
CA GLY A 177 -6.73 21.47 -15.87
C GLY A 177 -7.72 22.19 -16.79
N ASP A 178 -8.58 23.06 -16.26
CA ASP A 178 -9.66 23.70 -17.03
C ASP A 178 -9.12 24.60 -18.16
N LEU A 179 -8.06 25.38 -17.88
CA LEU A 179 -7.38 26.19 -18.89
C LEU A 179 -6.71 25.32 -19.97
N MET A 180 -6.04 24.24 -19.56
CA MET A 180 -5.40 23.30 -20.49
C MET A 180 -6.43 22.70 -21.45
N ARG A 181 -7.58 22.27 -20.92
CA ARG A 181 -8.69 21.74 -21.71
C ARG A 181 -9.31 22.79 -22.65
N SER A 182 -9.41 24.02 -22.18
CA SER A 182 -9.97 25.16 -22.91
C SER A 182 -9.12 25.60 -24.12
N LEU A 183 -7.79 25.58 -23.97
CA LEU A 183 -6.82 26.05 -24.97
C LEU A 183 -6.20 24.93 -25.84
N SER A 184 -6.49 23.67 -25.50
CA SER A 184 -6.10 22.52 -26.33
C SER A 184 -6.99 22.40 -27.56
N THR A 185 -6.39 22.11 -28.71
CA THR A 185 -7.08 22.05 -30.00
C THR A 185 -7.81 20.73 -30.23
N ARG A 186 -7.48 19.72 -29.43
CA ARG A 186 -8.20 18.46 -29.32
C ARG A 186 -8.88 18.42 -27.96
N ALA A 187 -10.17 18.10 -27.95
CA ALA A 187 -10.84 17.57 -26.76
C ALA A 187 -9.91 16.55 -26.11
N THR A 188 -9.80 16.59 -24.76
CA THR A 188 -9.29 15.52 -23.87
C THR A 188 -8.58 14.42 -24.64
N THR A 189 -7.24 14.31 -24.53
CA THR A 189 -6.46 13.17 -25.06
C THR A 189 -7.35 11.94 -25.06
N ALA A 190 -7.73 11.48 -26.27
CA ALA A 190 -8.71 10.41 -26.39
C ALA A 190 -8.26 9.30 -25.42
N PRO A 191 -9.18 8.69 -24.66
CA PRO A 191 -8.78 7.63 -23.74
C PRO A 191 -7.97 6.59 -24.50
N PRO A 192 -6.98 5.95 -23.86
CA PRO A 192 -6.22 4.91 -24.51
C PRO A 192 -7.19 3.88 -25.10
N PRO A 193 -6.86 3.30 -26.27
CA PRO A 193 -7.73 2.32 -26.88
C PRO A 193 -7.96 1.15 -25.92
N SER A 194 -9.15 0.55 -25.98
CA SER A 194 -9.44 -0.58 -25.12
C SER A 194 -8.45 -1.74 -25.39
N PRO A 195 -7.97 -2.42 -24.33
CA PRO A 195 -7.00 -3.52 -24.45
C PRO A 195 -7.57 -4.74 -25.18
N LEU A 196 -6.73 -5.76 -25.43
CA LEU A 196 -7.19 -6.98 -26.09
C LEU A 196 -8.30 -7.69 -25.28
N SER A 197 -8.23 -7.65 -23.94
CA SER A 197 -9.25 -8.22 -23.05
C SER A 197 -10.67 -7.75 -23.37
N SER A 198 -10.87 -6.49 -23.73
CA SER A 198 -12.20 -5.95 -24.06
C SER A 198 -12.77 -6.51 -25.37
N ARG A 199 -11.95 -7.15 -26.20
CA ARG A 199 -12.32 -7.77 -27.47
C ARG A 199 -12.53 -9.28 -27.34
N ILE A 200 -12.27 -9.86 -26.16
CA ILE A 200 -12.43 -11.28 -25.87
C ILE A 200 -13.77 -11.48 -25.16
N THR A 201 -14.70 -12.16 -25.83
CA THR A 201 -16.08 -12.39 -25.31
C THR A 201 -16.10 -13.15 -23.98
N SER A 202 -15.11 -14.01 -23.73
CA SER A 202 -15.04 -14.89 -22.56
C SER A 202 -14.12 -14.36 -21.46
N TYR A 203 -13.72 -13.08 -21.48
CA TYR A 203 -12.80 -12.48 -20.52
C TYR A 203 -13.46 -12.20 -19.14
N PRO A 204 -12.72 -12.36 -18.01
CA PRO A 204 -11.41 -13.01 -17.90
C PRO A 204 -11.52 -14.53 -18.03
N GLY A 205 -12.74 -15.06 -17.88
CA GLY A 205 -13.12 -16.46 -18.06
C GLY A 205 -12.52 -17.36 -17.00
N PHE A 206 -13.22 -18.42 -16.63
CA PHE A 206 -12.71 -19.39 -15.66
C PHE A 206 -12.08 -20.58 -16.35
N ARG A 207 -10.90 -21.00 -15.87
CA ARG A 207 -10.31 -22.27 -16.28
C ARG A 207 -10.94 -23.36 -15.44
N ILE A 208 -11.73 -24.22 -16.08
CA ILE A 208 -12.29 -25.41 -15.44
C ILE A 208 -11.14 -26.38 -15.19
N GLY A 209 -10.83 -26.62 -13.92
CA GLY A 209 -9.84 -27.61 -13.51
C GLY A 209 -10.38 -29.04 -13.62
N SER A 210 -9.47 -30.02 -13.62
CA SER A 210 -9.86 -31.42 -13.46
C SER A 210 -10.39 -31.70 -12.04
N GLU A 211 -11.08 -32.83 -11.84
CA GLU A 211 -11.50 -33.26 -10.49
C GLU A 211 -10.28 -33.36 -9.55
N MET A 212 -9.16 -33.88 -10.05
CA MET A 212 -7.90 -33.96 -9.32
C MET A 212 -7.31 -32.60 -8.94
N GLU A 213 -7.41 -31.60 -9.83
CA GLU A 213 -6.97 -30.21 -9.53
C GLU A 213 -7.89 -29.55 -8.50
N THR A 214 -9.18 -29.84 -8.55
CA THR A 214 -10.17 -29.36 -7.57
C THR A 214 -9.88 -29.97 -6.20
N ASP A 215 -9.62 -31.27 -6.14
CA ASP A 215 -9.19 -31.97 -4.94
C ASP A 215 -7.90 -31.35 -4.39
N LEU A 216 -6.87 -31.17 -5.22
CA LEU A 216 -5.61 -30.55 -4.81
C LEU A 216 -5.77 -29.11 -4.33
N ARG A 217 -6.74 -28.37 -4.84
CA ARG A 217 -7.02 -27.00 -4.40
C ARG A 217 -7.65 -26.99 -3.01
N ILE A 218 -8.71 -27.78 -2.83
CA ILE A 218 -9.35 -27.97 -1.51
C ILE A 218 -8.30 -28.40 -0.49
N LEU A 219 -7.42 -29.31 -0.90
CA LEU A 219 -6.34 -29.78 -0.08
C LEU A 219 -5.30 -28.67 0.16
N GLY A 220 -4.84 -27.96 -0.87
CA GLY A 220 -3.91 -26.83 -0.81
C GLY A 220 -4.31 -25.82 0.24
N ASP A 221 -5.58 -25.43 0.21
CA ASP A 221 -6.14 -24.52 1.18
C ASP A 221 -6.14 -25.16 2.58
N LEU A 222 -6.58 -26.41 2.75
CA LEU A 222 -6.55 -27.12 4.04
C LEU A 222 -5.14 -27.33 4.64
N PHE A 223 -4.14 -27.71 3.84
CA PHE A 223 -2.81 -28.09 4.33
C PHE A 223 -1.81 -26.92 4.41
N ILE A 224 -1.98 -25.88 3.56
CA ILE A 224 -1.10 -24.70 3.54
C ILE A 224 -1.72 -23.52 4.28
N GLN A 225 -3.01 -23.21 4.01
CA GLN A 225 -3.66 -21.99 4.51
C GLN A 225 -4.48 -22.22 5.80
N ASP A 226 -5.33 -23.25 5.88
CA ASP A 226 -6.40 -23.41 6.88
C ASP A 226 -5.94 -24.09 8.20
N VAL A 227 -4.65 -24.46 8.33
CA VAL A 227 -4.03 -24.71 9.66
C VAL A 227 -3.92 -23.41 10.49
N VAL A 228 -4.41 -22.29 9.95
CA VAL A 228 -4.41 -20.97 10.60
C VAL A 228 -5.77 -20.63 11.24
N ARG A 229 -6.81 -21.48 11.12
CA ARG A 229 -8.00 -21.30 11.97
C ARG A 229 -7.61 -21.49 13.43
N GLU A 230 -8.09 -20.61 14.30
CA GLU A 230 -7.65 -20.54 15.69
C GLU A 230 -7.81 -21.86 16.46
N GLU A 231 -8.83 -22.64 16.09
CA GLU A 231 -9.14 -23.97 16.63
C GLU A 231 -8.19 -25.09 16.12
N SER A 232 -7.46 -24.89 15.02
CA SER A 232 -6.54 -25.88 14.42
C SER A 232 -5.06 -25.68 14.78
N ILE A 233 -4.71 -24.57 15.47
CA ILE A 233 -3.34 -24.30 15.93
C ILE A 233 -3.06 -25.14 17.19
N THR A 234 -2.45 -26.31 17.00
CA THR A 234 -1.99 -27.19 18.08
C THR A 234 -0.62 -26.77 18.62
N ASP A 235 -0.27 -27.22 19.83
CA ASP A 235 1.08 -27.01 20.39
C ASP A 235 2.15 -27.66 19.48
N GLU A 236 1.86 -28.82 18.90
CA GLU A 236 2.75 -29.50 17.95
C GLU A 236 2.97 -28.69 16.68
N PHE A 237 1.91 -28.09 16.14
CA PHE A 237 2.02 -27.19 15.00
C PHE A 237 2.89 -25.97 15.31
N LEU A 238 2.72 -25.35 16.50
CA LEU A 238 3.56 -24.22 16.90
C LEU A 238 5.03 -24.63 16.96
N ILE A 239 5.34 -25.79 17.54
CA ILE A 239 6.72 -26.30 17.64
C ILE A 239 7.33 -26.55 16.26
N ASP A 240 6.60 -27.24 15.37
CA ASP A 240 7.13 -27.68 14.09
C ASP A 240 7.15 -26.55 13.05
N CYS A 241 6.09 -25.74 12.98
CA CYS A 241 5.89 -24.74 11.93
C CYS A 241 6.40 -23.34 12.28
N TYR A 242 6.72 -23.05 13.54
CA TYR A 242 7.28 -21.75 13.89
C TYR A 242 8.71 -21.60 13.34
N CYS A 243 8.94 -20.49 12.66
CA CYS A 243 10.26 -20.08 12.19
C CYS A 243 10.77 -18.99 13.11
N SER A 244 11.90 -19.25 13.78
CA SER A 244 12.62 -18.16 14.44
C SER A 244 13.06 -17.14 13.40
N SER A 245 12.89 -15.86 13.72
CA SER A 245 13.30 -14.75 12.85
C SER A 245 14.75 -14.94 12.40
N GLY A 246 14.96 -15.02 11.09
CA GLY A 246 16.25 -15.30 10.47
C GLY A 246 16.91 -14.05 9.89
N ALA A 247 18.22 -14.13 9.61
CA ALA A 247 18.90 -13.11 8.81
C ALA A 247 18.15 -12.90 7.49
N LEU A 248 18.03 -11.63 7.06
CA LEU A 248 17.43 -11.24 5.78
C LEU A 248 17.85 -12.20 4.66
N SER A 249 16.85 -12.68 3.90
CA SER A 249 17.04 -13.64 2.82
C SER A 249 18.20 -13.25 1.92
N GLN A 250 18.98 -14.24 1.48
CA GLN A 250 20.09 -14.01 0.55
C GLN A 250 19.60 -13.58 -0.84
N TYR A 251 18.32 -13.77 -1.13
CA TYR A 251 17.68 -13.56 -2.41
C TYR A 251 16.96 -12.21 -2.55
N ALA A 252 17.07 -11.32 -1.55
CA ALA A 252 16.48 -9.98 -1.62
C ALA A 252 17.09 -9.15 -2.75
N VAL A 253 16.25 -8.68 -3.68
CA VAL A 253 16.67 -7.84 -4.84
C VAL A 253 16.85 -6.37 -4.46
N VAL A 254 16.22 -5.93 -3.37
CA VAL A 254 16.48 -4.64 -2.72
C VAL A 254 17.64 -4.83 -1.72
N SER A 255 18.51 -3.82 -1.58
CA SER A 255 19.70 -3.95 -0.74
C SER A 255 19.31 -4.39 0.69
N LYS A 256 20.06 -5.36 1.24
CA LYS A 256 19.82 -5.86 2.60
C LYS A 256 19.91 -4.74 3.65
N GLU A 257 20.66 -3.69 3.35
CA GLU A 257 20.79 -2.50 4.18
C GLU A 257 19.45 -1.75 4.29
N ILE A 258 18.74 -1.53 3.18
CA ILE A 258 17.40 -0.90 3.19
C ILE A 258 16.39 -1.70 4.05
N LEU A 259 16.43 -3.03 3.95
CA LEU A 259 15.55 -3.90 4.75
C LEU A 259 15.94 -3.93 6.24
N ARG A 260 17.23 -3.83 6.57
CA ARG A 260 17.74 -3.80 7.95
C ARG A 260 17.45 -2.45 8.60
N THR A 261 17.60 -1.36 7.86
CA THR A 261 17.40 0.00 8.36
C THR A 261 15.94 0.30 8.69
N ARG A 262 14.96 -0.45 8.14
CA ARG A 262 13.54 -0.40 8.58
C ARG A 262 13.40 -0.66 10.09
N TYR A 263 14.21 -1.56 10.63
CA TYR A 263 14.20 -1.92 12.05
C TYR A 263 15.25 -1.12 12.86
N GLU A 264 16.34 -0.65 12.24
CA GLU A 264 17.36 0.18 12.92
C GLU A 264 16.91 1.65 13.11
N VAL A 265 16.04 2.20 12.25
CA VAL A 265 15.47 3.55 12.45
C VAL A 265 14.48 3.57 13.63
N LEU A 266 13.87 2.43 13.96
CA LEU A 266 13.12 2.23 15.21
C LEU A 266 14.07 2.31 16.43
N ASP A 267 15.27 1.70 16.35
CA ASP A 267 16.28 1.66 17.42
C ASP A 267 16.90 3.02 17.74
N ALA A 268 16.96 3.96 16.80
CA ALA A 268 17.58 5.27 17.03
C ALA A 268 16.72 6.21 17.89
N ALA A 269 15.41 5.95 18.03
CA ALA A 269 14.46 6.83 18.72
C ALA A 269 13.81 6.22 19.99
N VAL A 270 13.97 4.91 20.19
CA VAL A 270 13.40 4.14 21.30
C VAL A 270 14.42 3.07 21.71
N ASN A 271 14.50 2.69 22.98
CA ASN A 271 15.13 1.44 23.39
C ASN A 271 14.25 0.26 22.89
N THR A 272 14.16 0.08 21.58
CA THR A 272 13.53 -1.09 20.97
C THR A 272 14.47 -2.27 21.12
N GLU A 273 13.88 -3.41 21.46
CA GLU A 273 14.63 -4.65 21.56
C GLU A 273 14.03 -5.65 20.59
N SER A 274 14.85 -6.54 20.03
CA SER A 274 14.31 -7.68 19.29
C SER A 274 13.44 -8.51 20.22
N ALA A 275 12.26 -8.93 19.78
CA ALA A 275 11.40 -9.80 20.58
C ALA A 275 12.02 -11.19 20.81
N ARG A 276 12.98 -11.58 19.95
CA ARG A 276 13.69 -12.86 20.01
C ARG A 276 15.16 -12.69 19.65
N ASP A 277 16.03 -13.38 20.39
CA ASP A 277 17.46 -13.45 20.14
C ASP A 277 17.87 -14.83 19.63
N ARG A 278 19.15 -15.00 19.25
CA ARG A 278 19.74 -16.30 18.83
C ARG A 278 19.55 -17.44 19.85
N ARG A 279 19.25 -17.12 21.12
CA ARG A 279 19.10 -18.09 22.21
C ARG A 279 17.65 -18.39 22.59
N GLY A 280 16.65 -17.75 21.96
CA GLY A 280 15.24 -17.87 22.36
C GLY A 280 14.53 -16.53 22.47
N PRO A 281 13.32 -16.45 23.06
CA PRO A 281 12.65 -15.18 23.33
C PRO A 281 13.55 -14.26 24.16
N ASN A 282 13.44 -12.96 23.95
CA ASN A 282 14.24 -11.99 24.69
C ASN A 282 13.93 -12.09 26.20
N PRO A 283 14.94 -12.27 27.09
CA PRO A 283 14.73 -12.33 28.53
C PRO A 283 13.95 -11.14 29.10
N ASN A 284 14.16 -9.94 28.56
CA ASN A 284 13.42 -8.75 28.98
C ASN A 284 11.93 -8.83 28.61
N LEU A 285 11.59 -9.50 27.50
CA LEU A 285 10.21 -9.77 27.11
C LEU A 285 9.58 -10.78 28.07
N THR A 286 10.27 -11.88 28.36
CA THR A 286 9.76 -12.92 29.28
C THR A 286 9.61 -12.39 30.71
N ASP A 287 10.56 -11.59 31.19
CA ASP A 287 10.45 -10.88 32.47
C ASP A 287 9.29 -9.89 32.44
N GLY A 288 9.03 -9.26 31.29
CA GLY A 288 7.88 -8.40 31.05
C GLY A 288 6.54 -9.13 31.08
N VAL A 289 6.48 -10.41 30.71
CA VAL A 289 5.27 -11.24 30.85
C VAL A 289 4.97 -11.47 32.34
N ILE A 290 6.00 -11.77 33.14
CA ILE A 290 5.89 -12.05 34.58
C ILE A 290 5.61 -10.77 35.38
N ALA A 291 6.30 -9.68 35.04
CA ALA A 291 6.21 -8.39 35.72
C ALA A 291 5.17 -7.43 35.10
N GLY A 292 4.52 -7.80 33.99
CA GLY A 292 3.67 -6.92 33.18
C GLY A 292 2.48 -6.35 33.92
N ALA A 293 1.85 -7.17 34.77
CA ALA A 293 0.75 -6.73 35.65
C ALA A 293 1.22 -5.75 36.76
N ILE A 294 2.52 -5.70 37.06
CA ILE A 294 3.12 -4.78 38.04
C ILE A 294 3.61 -3.50 37.36
N ALA A 295 4.13 -3.62 36.13
CA ALA A 295 4.73 -2.51 35.39
C ALA A 295 3.71 -1.48 34.86
N ARG A 296 2.41 -1.81 34.84
CA ARG A 296 1.29 -0.95 34.42
C ARG A 296 1.50 -0.25 33.06
N ARG A 297 2.17 -0.93 32.14
CA ARG A 297 2.46 -0.43 30.79
C ARG A 297 2.28 -1.57 29.78
N PRO A 298 1.70 -1.29 28.60
CA PRO A 298 1.54 -2.27 27.55
C PRO A 298 2.88 -2.60 26.91
N ILE A 299 2.96 -3.83 26.43
CA ILE A 299 4.04 -4.35 25.61
C ILE A 299 3.60 -4.26 24.16
N VAL A 300 4.31 -3.45 23.37
CA VAL A 300 3.99 -3.22 21.96
C VAL A 300 4.89 -4.10 21.10
N LEU A 301 4.29 -4.91 20.24
CA LEU A 301 4.98 -5.69 19.22
C LEU A 301 4.88 -4.98 17.87
N VAL A 302 6.01 -4.50 17.38
CA VAL A 302 6.12 -3.78 16.12
C VAL A 302 6.59 -4.71 15.02
N GLY A 303 5.85 -4.75 13.92
CA GLY A 303 6.26 -5.49 12.72
C GLY A 303 5.26 -5.35 11.60
N ASP A 304 5.65 -5.73 10.39
CA ASP A 304 4.85 -5.55 9.18
C ASP A 304 3.63 -6.47 9.14
N VAL A 305 2.66 -6.13 8.29
CA VAL A 305 1.48 -6.97 8.06
C VAL A 305 1.92 -8.31 7.48
N GLY A 306 1.43 -9.40 8.06
CA GLY A 306 1.75 -10.76 7.60
C GLY A 306 3.14 -11.27 8.00
N VAL A 307 3.86 -10.57 8.86
CA VAL A 307 5.20 -10.99 9.36
C VAL A 307 5.14 -12.17 10.35
N GLY A 308 3.95 -12.49 10.88
CA GLY A 308 3.74 -13.60 11.82
C GLY A 308 3.58 -13.21 13.29
N LYS A 309 3.21 -11.96 13.62
CA LYS A 309 3.01 -11.48 15.01
C LYS A 309 2.08 -12.37 15.85
N SER A 310 0.94 -12.77 15.30
CA SER A 310 -0.02 -13.67 15.96
C SER A 310 0.58 -15.04 16.29
N ILE A 311 1.31 -15.63 15.33
CA ILE A 311 1.98 -16.92 15.51
C ILE A 311 3.13 -16.80 16.51
N PHE A 312 3.86 -15.68 16.50
CA PHE A 312 4.88 -15.38 17.50
C PHE A 312 4.28 -15.34 18.92
N LEU A 313 3.18 -14.59 19.13
CA LEU A 313 2.51 -14.51 20.42
C LEU A 313 2.01 -15.89 20.90
N LYS A 314 1.38 -16.66 20.00
CA LYS A 314 0.91 -18.01 20.32
C LYS A 314 2.08 -18.94 20.68
N HIS A 315 3.18 -18.91 19.93
CA HIS A 315 4.37 -19.68 20.23
C HIS A 315 5.00 -19.25 21.56
N LEU A 316 5.09 -17.94 21.82
CA LEU A 316 5.63 -17.41 23.07
C LEU A 316 4.87 -18.00 24.27
N PHE A 317 3.55 -17.83 24.30
CA PHE A 317 2.74 -18.22 25.47
C PHE A 317 2.49 -19.73 25.58
N ARG A 318 2.38 -20.47 24.46
CA ARG A 318 2.05 -21.91 24.50
C ARG A 318 3.26 -22.83 24.46
N VAL A 319 4.43 -22.34 24.03
CA VAL A 319 5.65 -23.13 23.88
C VAL A 319 6.79 -22.54 24.69
N ASP A 320 7.21 -21.30 24.40
CA ASP A 320 8.46 -20.77 24.97
C ASP A 320 8.38 -20.52 26.49
N VAL A 321 7.27 -19.96 26.98
CA VAL A 321 7.09 -19.61 28.41
C VAL A 321 6.01 -20.44 29.11
N LYS A 322 5.63 -21.60 28.55
CA LYS A 322 4.58 -22.48 29.08
C LYS A 322 4.77 -22.80 30.57
N ASP A 323 6.00 -23.11 30.96
CA ASP A 323 6.33 -23.50 32.35
C ASP A 323 6.30 -22.31 33.33
N ILE A 324 6.49 -21.09 32.82
CA ILE A 324 6.50 -19.85 33.60
C ILE A 324 5.07 -19.34 33.83
N LEU A 325 4.15 -19.70 32.93
CA LEU A 325 2.76 -19.27 32.94
C LEU A 325 1.84 -20.15 33.79
N ASP A 326 2.38 -20.91 34.76
CA ASP A 326 1.53 -21.66 35.69
C ASP A 326 0.50 -20.73 36.33
N ARG A 327 -0.78 -21.11 36.25
CA ARG A 327 -1.95 -20.32 36.68
C ARG A 327 -2.16 -18.98 35.97
N THR A 328 -1.67 -18.83 34.74
CA THR A 328 -1.95 -17.66 33.90
C THR A 328 -2.99 -17.97 32.83
N VAL A 329 -3.96 -17.07 32.66
CA VAL A 329 -4.92 -17.13 31.55
C VAL A 329 -4.56 -16.07 30.52
N VAL A 330 -4.49 -16.48 29.25
CA VAL A 330 -4.18 -15.59 28.12
C VAL A 330 -5.45 -15.39 27.30
N PHE A 331 -5.92 -14.15 27.20
CA PHE A 331 -7.08 -13.75 26.41
C PHE A 331 -6.59 -13.17 25.07
N TYR A 332 -6.96 -13.82 23.96
CA TYR A 332 -6.72 -13.30 22.62
C TYR A 332 -7.95 -12.51 22.15
N VAL A 333 -7.76 -11.21 21.92
CA VAL A 333 -8.77 -10.31 21.38
C VAL A 333 -8.38 -10.01 19.94
N ASP A 334 -9.03 -10.71 19.00
CA ASP A 334 -8.75 -10.59 17.57
C ASP A 334 -9.60 -9.51 16.92
N PHE A 335 -8.99 -8.36 16.63
CA PHE A 335 -9.71 -7.24 16.03
C PHE A 335 -10.10 -7.45 14.56
N LEU A 336 -9.69 -8.53 13.88
CA LEU A 336 -10.25 -8.87 12.55
C LEU A 336 -11.70 -9.29 12.62
N LYS A 337 -12.13 -9.88 13.74
CA LYS A 337 -13.50 -10.36 13.93
C LYS A 337 -14.44 -9.24 14.39
N HIS A 338 -13.92 -8.04 14.65
CA HIS A 338 -14.70 -6.87 15.07
C HIS A 338 -15.34 -6.17 13.87
N SER A 339 -16.59 -5.75 14.00
CA SER A 339 -17.39 -5.13 12.91
C SER A 339 -16.98 -3.69 12.56
N GLY A 340 -15.87 -3.19 13.11
CA GLY A 340 -15.32 -1.86 12.80
C GLY A 340 -16.15 -0.68 13.32
N LEU A 341 -17.18 -0.93 14.13
CA LEU A 341 -17.95 0.14 14.78
C LEU A 341 -17.12 0.75 15.92
N VAL A 342 -16.90 2.07 15.81
CA VAL A 342 -15.95 2.87 16.58
C VAL A 342 -16.27 2.94 18.08
N GLU A 343 -17.54 2.78 18.47
CA GLU A 343 -18.01 3.02 19.84
C GLU A 343 -17.89 1.81 20.79
N ASP A 344 -17.36 0.66 20.34
CA ASP A 344 -17.46 -0.63 21.04
C ASP A 344 -16.11 -1.34 21.31
N VAL A 345 -14.97 -0.62 21.29
CA VAL A 345 -13.66 -1.27 21.53
C VAL A 345 -13.59 -1.87 22.94
N SER A 346 -14.09 -1.14 23.94
CA SER A 346 -14.01 -1.57 25.34
C SER A 346 -14.96 -2.73 25.62
N ASP A 347 -16.21 -2.70 25.14
CA ASP A 347 -17.15 -3.80 25.42
C ASP A 347 -16.77 -5.06 24.62
N TYR A 348 -16.16 -4.92 23.44
CA TYR A 348 -15.57 -6.05 22.74
C TYR A 348 -14.46 -6.74 23.55
N ILE A 349 -13.53 -5.98 24.14
CA ILE A 349 -12.48 -6.54 25.00
C ILE A 349 -13.10 -7.20 26.24
N VAL A 350 -14.07 -6.56 26.89
CA VAL A 350 -14.78 -7.10 28.07
C VAL A 350 -15.48 -8.41 27.73
N SER A 351 -16.18 -8.46 26.59
CA SER A 351 -16.86 -9.66 26.09
C SER A 351 -15.85 -10.79 25.83
N ALA A 352 -14.73 -10.49 25.16
CA ALA A 352 -13.68 -11.47 24.89
C ALA A 352 -13.05 -12.03 26.18
N VAL A 353 -12.80 -11.19 27.18
CA VAL A 353 -12.28 -11.63 28.49
C VAL A 353 -13.31 -12.49 29.23
N ALA A 354 -14.58 -12.09 29.26
CA ALA A 354 -15.63 -12.84 29.93
C ALA A 354 -15.83 -14.23 29.30
N SER A 355 -15.88 -14.31 27.96
CA SER A 355 -15.94 -15.58 27.22
C SER A 355 -14.69 -16.42 27.47
N GLY A 356 -13.50 -15.81 27.46
CA GLY A 356 -12.26 -16.52 27.73
C GLY A 356 -12.17 -17.10 29.15
N LEU A 357 -12.74 -16.44 30.16
CA LEU A 357 -12.84 -16.99 31.52
C LEU A 357 -13.77 -18.21 31.59
N LEU A 358 -14.89 -18.17 30.86
CA LEU A 358 -15.80 -19.29 30.77
C LEU A 358 -15.15 -20.49 30.07
N GLU A 359 -14.47 -20.27 28.94
CA GLU A 359 -13.81 -21.34 28.17
C GLU A 359 -12.61 -21.95 28.89
N SER A 360 -11.78 -21.13 29.56
CA SER A 360 -10.54 -21.60 30.17
C SER A 360 -10.70 -22.12 31.61
N LEU A 361 -11.68 -21.61 32.36
CA LEU A 361 -11.86 -21.93 33.79
C LEU A 361 -13.25 -22.45 34.15
N ASP A 362 -14.17 -22.59 33.18
CA ASP A 362 -15.58 -22.92 33.42
C ASP A 362 -16.22 -21.97 34.47
N LEU A 363 -15.89 -20.68 34.37
CA LEU A 363 -16.25 -19.67 35.34
C LEU A 363 -17.07 -18.54 34.70
N ASP A 364 -18.35 -18.49 35.05
CA ASP A 364 -19.22 -17.36 34.71
C ASP A 364 -19.10 -16.26 35.78
N ILE A 365 -18.55 -15.11 35.40
CA ILE A 365 -18.39 -13.96 36.30
C ILE A 365 -19.72 -13.38 36.78
N ARG A 366 -20.83 -13.70 36.10
CA ARG A 366 -22.19 -13.26 36.47
C ARG A 366 -22.91 -14.25 37.37
N GLU A 367 -22.30 -15.40 37.68
CA GLU A 367 -22.91 -16.40 38.56
C GLU A 367 -23.17 -15.81 39.97
N ARG A 368 -24.35 -16.08 40.53
CA ARG A 368 -24.80 -15.53 41.82
C ARG A 368 -23.77 -15.69 42.94
N SER A 369 -23.15 -16.87 43.05
CA SER A 369 -22.19 -17.17 44.11
C SER A 369 -20.92 -16.34 43.95
N PHE A 370 -20.42 -16.22 42.72
CA PHE A 370 -19.23 -15.46 42.36
C PHE A 370 -19.42 -13.95 42.53
N VAL A 371 -20.53 -13.40 42.02
CA VAL A 371 -20.87 -11.96 42.17
C VAL A 371 -20.88 -11.56 43.65
N ARG A 372 -21.50 -12.38 44.51
CA ARG A 372 -21.52 -12.14 45.96
C ARG A 372 -20.13 -12.23 46.61
N ALA A 373 -19.24 -13.06 46.08
CA ALA A 373 -17.86 -13.16 46.55
C ALA A 373 -17.03 -11.93 46.15
N VAL A 374 -17.20 -11.45 44.91
CA VAL A 374 -16.53 -10.24 44.40
C VAL A 374 -16.95 -9.00 45.19
N TYR A 375 -18.26 -8.81 45.41
CA TYR A 375 -18.83 -7.64 46.09
C TYR A 375 -19.07 -7.85 47.59
N LYS A 376 -18.31 -8.75 48.23
CA LYS A 376 -18.51 -9.10 49.64
C LYS A 376 -18.39 -7.89 50.57
N ARG A 377 -17.49 -6.94 50.25
CA ARG A 377 -17.30 -5.71 51.02
C ARG A 377 -18.52 -4.80 50.88
N GLU A 378 -18.98 -4.57 49.66
CA GLU A 378 -20.14 -3.73 49.36
C GLU A 378 -21.42 -4.29 49.98
N ILE A 379 -21.56 -5.61 50.01
CA ILE A 379 -22.67 -6.28 50.72
C ILE A 379 -22.60 -6.02 52.23
N ALA A 380 -21.40 -6.03 52.82
CA ALA A 380 -21.22 -5.71 54.24
C ALA A 380 -21.51 -4.22 54.54
N ASP A 381 -21.04 -3.32 53.67
CA ASP A 381 -21.29 -1.88 53.77
C ASP A 381 -22.80 -1.58 53.57
N PHE A 382 -23.46 -2.28 52.66
CA PHE A 382 -24.92 -2.18 52.44
C PHE A 382 -25.71 -2.60 53.68
N LYS A 383 -25.28 -3.67 54.35
CA LYS A 383 -25.86 -4.14 55.61
C LYS A 383 -25.69 -3.13 56.75
N GLN A 384 -24.59 -2.37 56.77
CA GLN A 384 -24.37 -1.30 57.75
C GLN A 384 -25.04 0.03 57.39
N GLY A 385 -25.52 0.16 56.15
CA GLY A 385 -26.10 1.39 55.62
C GLY A 385 -27.58 1.59 55.95
N ILE A 386 -28.20 2.54 55.26
CA ILE A 386 -29.60 2.97 55.48
C ILE A 386 -30.66 1.87 55.32
N TYR A 387 -30.31 0.79 54.61
CA TYR A 387 -31.21 -0.35 54.40
C TYR A 387 -30.92 -1.51 55.38
N GLY A 388 -29.92 -1.39 56.25
CA GLY A 388 -29.54 -2.41 57.22
C GLY A 388 -30.68 -2.81 58.16
N ASP A 389 -31.44 -1.83 58.64
CA ASP A 389 -32.61 -2.06 59.53
C ASP A 389 -33.68 -2.97 58.89
N LEU A 390 -33.73 -3.04 57.55
CA LEU A 390 -34.68 -3.90 56.85
C LEU A 390 -34.32 -5.39 56.96
N GLU A 391 -33.09 -5.74 57.31
CA GLU A 391 -32.68 -7.15 57.43
C GLU A 391 -33.52 -7.89 58.49
N GLU A 392 -33.85 -7.22 59.58
CA GLU A 392 -34.73 -7.76 60.64
C GLU A 392 -36.18 -7.33 60.47
N ALA A 393 -36.43 -6.08 60.02
CA ALA A 393 -37.78 -5.53 59.94
C ALA A 393 -38.59 -6.07 58.73
N ASN A 394 -37.95 -6.30 57.59
CA ASN A 394 -38.57 -6.84 56.38
C ASN A 394 -37.55 -7.54 55.47
N PRO A 395 -37.24 -8.83 55.75
CA PRO A 395 -36.19 -9.57 55.05
C PRO A 395 -36.37 -9.66 53.53
N ASP A 396 -37.62 -9.74 53.05
CA ASP A 396 -37.91 -9.84 51.62
C ASP A 396 -37.57 -8.54 50.88
N VAL A 397 -37.91 -7.39 51.47
CA VAL A 397 -37.57 -6.07 50.90
C VAL A 397 -36.06 -5.82 50.98
N TYR A 398 -35.39 -6.24 52.05
CA TYR A 398 -33.94 -6.17 52.15
C TYR A 398 -33.25 -6.98 51.06
N ALA A 399 -33.70 -8.22 50.83
CA ALA A 399 -33.16 -9.09 49.78
C ALA A 399 -33.34 -8.46 48.38
N LEU A 400 -34.51 -7.88 48.10
CA LEU A 400 -34.79 -7.22 46.83
C LEU A 400 -33.88 -5.99 46.62
N LYS A 401 -33.70 -5.15 47.65
CA LYS A 401 -32.80 -3.99 47.58
C LYS A 401 -31.33 -4.36 47.45
N GLN A 402 -30.90 -5.46 48.07
CA GLN A 402 -29.55 -6.00 47.87
C GLN A 402 -29.36 -6.50 46.42
N ILE A 403 -30.37 -7.14 45.83
CA ILE A 403 -30.31 -7.56 44.42
C ILE A 403 -30.25 -6.35 43.49
N GLU A 404 -31.09 -5.32 43.68
CA GLU A 404 -31.03 -4.07 42.90
C GLU A 404 -29.65 -3.41 42.96
N MET A 405 -28.98 -3.44 44.12
CA MET A 405 -27.61 -2.94 44.26
C MET A 405 -26.62 -3.75 43.41
N LEU A 406 -26.69 -5.08 43.46
CA LEU A 406 -25.83 -5.95 42.66
C LEU A 406 -26.11 -5.81 41.16
N GLU A 407 -27.36 -5.63 40.76
CA GLU A 407 -27.75 -5.38 39.37
C GLU A 407 -27.09 -4.10 38.82
N ARG A 408 -27.05 -3.02 39.61
CA ARG A 408 -26.33 -1.79 39.21
C ARG A 408 -24.83 -2.02 39.02
N HIS A 409 -24.21 -2.86 39.85
CA HIS A 409 -22.82 -3.23 39.68
C HIS A 409 -22.57 -4.12 38.46
N LEU A 410 -23.53 -4.97 38.09
CA LEU A 410 -23.46 -5.83 36.90
C LEU A 410 -23.73 -5.06 35.60
N ALA A 411 -24.49 -3.97 35.65
CA ALA A 411 -24.76 -3.10 34.51
C ALA A 411 -23.48 -2.41 33.97
N ASP A 412 -22.51 -2.14 34.85
CA ASP A 412 -21.17 -1.68 34.45
C ASP A 412 -20.26 -2.90 34.20
N ALA A 413 -20.34 -3.44 32.98
CA ALA A 413 -19.62 -4.65 32.60
C ALA A 413 -18.09 -4.50 32.70
N LEU A 414 -17.58 -3.30 32.39
CA LEU A 414 -16.14 -3.00 32.44
C LEU A 414 -15.63 -3.06 33.89
N THR A 415 -16.25 -2.33 34.81
CA THR A 415 -15.86 -2.35 36.22
C THR A 415 -16.07 -3.72 36.85
N HIS A 416 -17.15 -4.41 36.50
CA HIS A 416 -17.42 -5.74 37.03
C HIS A 416 -16.34 -6.75 36.62
N THR A 417 -15.94 -6.73 35.34
CA THR A 417 -14.92 -7.65 34.81
C THR A 417 -13.55 -7.37 35.42
N GLN A 418 -13.18 -6.09 35.55
CA GLN A 418 -11.97 -5.67 36.27
C GLN A 418 -11.95 -6.22 37.71
N ARG A 419 -13.05 -6.07 38.46
CA ARG A 419 -13.18 -6.56 39.83
C ARG A 419 -13.16 -8.09 39.91
N ALA A 420 -13.76 -8.78 38.94
CA ALA A 420 -13.72 -10.23 38.84
C ALA A 420 -12.29 -10.75 38.68
N LEU A 421 -11.50 -10.16 37.78
CA LEU A 421 -10.09 -10.51 37.61
C LEU A 421 -9.28 -10.21 38.87
N ALA A 422 -9.48 -9.05 39.51
CA ALA A 422 -8.80 -8.70 40.75
C ALA A 422 -9.13 -9.69 41.89
N HIS A 423 -10.39 -10.10 41.98
CA HIS A 423 -10.83 -11.12 42.94
C HIS A 423 -10.15 -12.47 42.68
N LEU A 424 -10.08 -12.91 41.42
CA LEU A 424 -9.40 -14.16 41.04
C LEU A 424 -7.89 -14.11 41.29
N GLN A 425 -7.24 -12.98 41.00
CA GLN A 425 -5.83 -12.77 41.31
C GLN A 425 -5.58 -12.88 42.82
N ALA A 426 -6.42 -12.23 43.64
CA ALA A 426 -6.27 -12.25 45.09
C ALA A 426 -6.58 -13.62 45.73
N THR A 427 -7.63 -14.31 45.26
CA THR A 427 -8.13 -15.55 45.89
C THR A 427 -7.51 -16.81 45.32
N ARG A 428 -7.28 -16.87 44.00
CA ARG A 428 -6.75 -18.05 43.30
C ARG A 428 -5.29 -17.89 42.89
N ARG A 429 -4.67 -16.73 43.13
CA ARG A 429 -3.28 -16.40 42.71
C ARG A 429 -3.07 -16.62 41.22
N MET A 430 -4.05 -16.20 40.44
CA MET A 430 -4.02 -16.29 38.99
C MET A 430 -3.47 -15.01 38.38
N ASN A 431 -2.77 -15.15 37.25
CA ASN A 431 -2.34 -14.03 36.44
C ASN A 431 -3.12 -13.98 35.13
N PHE A 432 -3.15 -12.81 34.50
CA PHE A 432 -3.94 -12.57 33.31
C PHE A 432 -3.13 -11.81 32.27
N VAL A 433 -3.22 -12.25 31.03
CA VAL A 433 -2.62 -11.58 29.88
C VAL A 433 -3.71 -11.29 28.87
N VAL A 434 -3.77 -10.05 28.37
CA VAL A 434 -4.68 -9.65 27.29
C VAL A 434 -3.84 -9.33 26.06
N VAL A 435 -4.10 -10.01 24.96
CA VAL A 435 -3.42 -9.83 23.67
C VAL A 435 -4.40 -9.15 22.73
N LEU A 436 -4.15 -7.89 22.40
CA LEU A 436 -4.85 -7.14 21.37
C LEU A 436 -4.16 -7.42 20.03
N ASP A 437 -4.69 -8.37 19.26
CA ASP A 437 -4.08 -8.86 18.03
C ASP A 437 -4.73 -8.28 16.76
N ASN A 438 -4.00 -8.33 15.64
CA ASN A 438 -4.38 -7.81 14.33
C ASN A 438 -4.84 -6.33 14.30
N VAL A 439 -4.40 -5.53 15.28
CA VAL A 439 -4.69 -4.08 15.30
C VAL A 439 -4.06 -3.40 14.06
N ASP A 440 -2.90 -3.89 13.60
CA ASP A 440 -2.18 -3.40 12.43
C ASP A 440 -2.93 -3.52 11.09
N GLN A 441 -4.05 -4.25 11.05
CA GLN A 441 -4.86 -4.43 9.84
C GLN A 441 -6.01 -3.42 9.70
N HIS A 442 -6.15 -2.51 10.66
CA HIS A 442 -7.18 -1.46 10.66
C HIS A 442 -6.66 -0.10 10.20
N GLN A 443 -7.55 0.88 10.01
CA GLN A 443 -7.16 2.25 9.69
C GLN A 443 -6.41 2.92 10.87
N PRO A 444 -5.43 3.82 10.63
CA PRO A 444 -4.61 4.42 11.67
C PRO A 444 -5.41 5.00 12.85
N SER A 445 -6.50 5.71 12.58
CA SER A 445 -7.36 6.31 13.63
C SER A 445 -7.98 5.28 14.57
N PHE A 446 -8.37 4.11 14.06
CA PHE A 446 -8.91 3.02 14.88
C PHE A 446 -7.81 2.29 15.64
N GLN A 447 -6.61 2.15 15.05
CA GLN A 447 -5.43 1.62 15.75
C GLN A 447 -5.09 2.47 16.99
N GLU A 448 -5.16 3.80 16.88
CA GLU A 448 -4.92 4.70 18.00
C GLU A 448 -5.93 4.52 19.14
N GLN A 449 -7.21 4.34 18.81
CA GLN A 449 -8.25 4.08 19.83
C GLN A 449 -8.01 2.77 20.57
N ILE A 450 -7.67 1.70 19.85
CA ILE A 450 -7.33 0.41 20.47
C ILE A 450 -6.09 0.55 21.34
N PHE A 451 -5.09 1.32 20.91
CA PHE A 451 -3.91 1.59 21.72
C PHE A 451 -4.25 2.32 23.03
N VAL A 452 -5.09 3.37 22.97
CA VAL A 452 -5.54 4.10 24.16
C VAL A 452 -6.31 3.18 25.12
N ALA A 453 -7.20 2.35 24.58
CA ALA A 453 -7.94 1.36 25.37
C ALA A 453 -6.97 0.35 26.03
N GLY A 454 -6.00 -0.18 25.28
CA GLY A 454 -4.97 -1.09 25.79
C GLY A 454 -4.09 -0.47 26.88
N GLN A 455 -3.75 0.82 26.75
CA GLN A 455 -3.04 1.58 27.77
C GLN A 455 -3.86 1.72 29.05
N SER A 456 -5.15 2.08 28.91
CA SER A 456 -6.08 2.20 30.04
C SER A 456 -6.23 0.85 30.77
N LEU A 457 -6.34 -0.25 30.02
CA LEU A 457 -6.39 -1.60 30.58
C LEU A 457 -5.10 -1.95 31.34
N ALA A 458 -3.92 -1.69 30.76
CA ALA A 458 -2.65 -1.95 31.43
C ALA A 458 -2.48 -1.16 32.74
N ASP A 459 -3.02 0.06 32.84
CA ASP A 459 -2.90 0.87 34.05
C ASP A 459 -3.94 0.52 35.13
N THR A 460 -5.16 0.19 34.72
CA THR A 460 -6.29 0.02 35.64
C THR A 460 -6.61 -1.43 35.99
N TRP A 461 -6.35 -2.38 35.09
CA TRP A 461 -6.69 -3.79 35.28
C TRP A 461 -5.48 -4.61 35.78
N PRO A 462 -5.71 -5.71 36.51
CA PRO A 462 -4.64 -6.61 36.95
C PRO A 462 -4.17 -7.55 35.82
N VAL A 463 -3.85 -7.00 34.66
CA VAL A 463 -3.50 -7.75 33.43
C VAL A 463 -2.20 -7.24 32.82
N ALA A 464 -1.44 -8.11 32.18
CA ALA A 464 -0.40 -7.69 31.24
C ALA A 464 -1.03 -7.51 29.85
N VAL A 465 -0.80 -6.37 29.19
CA VAL A 465 -1.38 -6.08 27.86
C VAL A 465 -0.31 -6.17 26.78
N PHE A 466 -0.59 -6.94 25.74
CA PHE A 466 0.20 -7.02 24.51
C PHE A 466 -0.58 -6.38 23.36
N ILE A 467 0.06 -5.55 22.55
CA ILE A 467 -0.57 -4.87 21.41
C ILE A 467 0.32 -5.04 20.18
N SER A 468 -0.22 -5.53 19.08
CA SER A 468 0.50 -5.59 17.80
C SER A 468 0.28 -4.31 16.98
N LEU A 469 1.34 -3.63 16.55
CA LEU A 469 1.25 -2.39 15.75
C LEU A 469 2.17 -2.44 14.52
N ARG A 470 1.83 -1.65 13.49
CA ARG A 470 2.71 -1.39 12.34
C ARG A 470 3.80 -0.39 12.71
N PRO A 471 5.04 -0.52 12.17
CA PRO A 471 6.10 0.47 12.38
C PRO A 471 5.68 1.93 12.13
N ASP A 472 5.03 2.20 11.00
CA ASP A 472 4.67 3.57 10.61
C ASP A 472 3.60 4.17 11.54
N THR A 473 2.56 3.40 11.88
CA THR A 473 1.54 3.84 12.85
C THR A 473 2.18 4.14 14.19
N PHE A 474 3.12 3.31 14.63
CA PHE A 474 3.84 3.53 15.88
C PHE A 474 4.65 4.85 15.85
N HIS A 475 5.38 5.11 14.75
CA HIS A 475 6.15 6.35 14.59
C HIS A 475 5.25 7.59 14.51
N GLN A 476 4.18 7.54 13.71
CA GLN A 476 3.24 8.64 13.55
C GLN A 476 2.58 8.97 14.88
N SER A 477 2.01 7.96 15.55
CA SER A 477 1.34 8.16 16.83
C SER A 477 2.30 8.60 17.94
N ARG A 478 3.59 8.26 17.87
CA ARG A 478 4.62 8.80 18.77
C ARG A 478 4.93 10.27 18.56
N ARG A 479 4.83 10.77 17.33
CA ARG A 479 5.14 12.17 17.00
C ARG A 479 3.94 13.09 17.24
N THR A 480 2.76 12.65 16.84
CA THR A 480 1.57 13.51 16.79
C THR A 480 0.34 12.92 17.48
N GLY A 481 0.38 11.64 17.89
CA GLY A 481 -0.77 10.91 18.41
C GLY A 481 -0.67 10.51 19.89
N ALA A 482 -1.50 9.54 20.27
CA ALA A 482 -1.65 9.08 21.66
C ALA A 482 -0.33 8.53 22.25
N LEU A 483 0.50 7.90 21.43
CA LEU A 483 1.78 7.30 21.82
C LEU A 483 2.85 8.33 22.23
N ALA A 484 2.66 9.63 21.95
CA ALA A 484 3.58 10.69 22.37
C ALA A 484 3.64 10.86 23.89
N ALA A 485 2.52 10.63 24.59
CA ALA A 485 2.38 10.82 26.04
C ALA A 485 2.85 9.62 26.87
N TYR A 486 3.09 8.46 26.24
CA TYR A 486 3.36 7.20 26.92
C TYR A 486 4.72 6.62 26.52
N GLN A 487 5.34 5.86 27.43
CA GLN A 487 6.58 5.12 27.18
C GLN A 487 6.31 3.62 27.27
N PRO A 488 5.71 3.01 26.22
CA PRO A 488 5.50 1.56 26.19
C PRO A 488 6.83 0.81 26.10
N ARG A 489 6.81 -0.48 26.45
CA ARG A 489 7.93 -1.39 26.15
C ARG A 489 7.74 -1.90 24.73
N VAL A 490 8.71 -1.66 23.86
CA VAL A 490 8.56 -1.93 22.43
C VAL A 490 9.51 -3.03 22.00
N PHE A 491 8.96 -4.06 21.37
CA PHE A 491 9.74 -5.15 20.79
C PHE A 491 9.44 -5.29 19.31
N THR A 492 10.45 -5.61 18.51
CA THR A 492 10.30 -5.81 17.07
C THR A 492 10.21 -7.28 16.72
N VAL A 493 9.32 -7.62 15.78
CA VAL A 493 9.18 -8.96 15.20
C VAL A 493 9.61 -8.90 13.74
N SER A 494 10.81 -9.42 13.46
CA SER A 494 11.36 -9.42 12.12
C SER A 494 10.76 -10.51 11.23
N PRO A 495 10.65 -10.28 9.91
CA PRO A 495 10.13 -11.27 8.96
C PRO A 495 10.92 -12.57 9.00
N PRO A 496 10.26 -13.73 9.08
CA PRO A 496 10.92 -15.00 8.85
C PRO A 496 11.24 -15.14 7.36
N ARG A 497 12.15 -16.06 7.07
CA ARG A 497 12.45 -16.47 5.69
C ARG A 497 11.24 -17.19 5.08
N SER A 498 10.74 -16.69 3.95
CA SER A 498 9.55 -17.20 3.27
C SER A 498 9.70 -18.67 2.88
N ASP A 499 10.88 -19.04 2.38
CA ASP A 499 11.21 -20.42 2.02
C ASP A 499 11.18 -21.37 3.22
N LEU A 500 11.72 -20.94 4.37
CA LEU A 500 11.70 -21.76 5.59
C LEU A 500 10.29 -21.98 6.12
N VAL A 501 9.45 -20.94 6.07
CA VAL A 501 8.03 -21.05 6.46
C VAL A 501 7.32 -22.06 5.57
N ILE A 502 7.50 -21.98 4.25
CA ILE A 502 6.90 -22.91 3.29
C ILE A 502 7.39 -24.34 3.55
N THR A 503 8.71 -24.56 3.70
CA THR A 503 9.28 -25.88 3.94
C THR A 503 8.75 -26.50 5.23
N LYS A 504 8.76 -25.79 6.36
CA LYS A 504 8.24 -26.31 7.63
C LYS A 504 6.75 -26.63 7.56
N ARG A 505 5.97 -25.84 6.82
CA ARG A 505 4.54 -26.10 6.59
C ARG A 505 4.29 -27.36 5.77
N LEU A 506 5.06 -27.55 4.70
CA LEU A 506 5.00 -28.75 3.87
C LEU A 506 5.46 -29.99 4.65
N GLU A 507 6.51 -29.88 5.46
CA GLU A 507 6.98 -30.96 6.34
C GLU A 507 5.92 -31.37 7.36
N PHE A 508 5.25 -30.40 7.99
CA PHE A 508 4.16 -30.66 8.92
C PHE A 508 2.96 -31.33 8.23
N ALA A 509 2.54 -30.82 7.07
CA ALA A 509 1.47 -31.43 6.28
C ALA A 509 1.79 -32.88 5.89
N ARG A 510 3.02 -33.14 5.47
CA ARG A 510 3.52 -34.49 5.16
C ARG A 510 3.47 -35.41 6.38
N LYS A 511 3.94 -34.93 7.53
CA LYS A 511 3.96 -35.67 8.80
C LYS A 511 2.55 -36.08 9.23
N GLU A 512 1.59 -35.17 9.15
CA GLU A 512 0.20 -35.43 9.52
C GLU A 512 -0.49 -36.39 8.54
N LEU A 513 -0.22 -36.26 7.23
CA LEU A 513 -0.73 -37.20 6.22
C LEU A 513 -0.23 -38.64 6.46
N LEU A 514 1.06 -38.80 6.78
CA LEU A 514 1.65 -40.12 7.06
C LEU A 514 1.12 -40.75 8.35
N ARG A 515 0.78 -39.93 9.36
CA ARG A 515 0.25 -40.41 10.64
C ARG A 515 -1.21 -40.84 10.57
N ALA A 516 -2.07 -39.99 10.00
CA ALA A 516 -3.51 -40.17 10.08
C ALA A 516 -4.11 -40.82 8.82
N GLY A 517 -3.34 -40.92 7.71
CA GLY A 517 -3.83 -41.36 6.40
C GLY A 517 -4.84 -40.41 5.74
N ARG A 518 -5.41 -39.47 6.50
CA ARG A 518 -6.26 -38.34 6.12
C ARG A 518 -6.09 -37.23 7.15
N LEU A 519 -6.07 -35.96 6.74
CA LEU A 519 -6.02 -34.87 7.72
C LEU A 519 -7.43 -34.63 8.33
N PRO A 520 -7.52 -34.08 9.55
CA PRO A 520 -8.78 -33.62 10.14
C PRO A 520 -9.48 -32.62 9.21
N GLY A 521 -10.78 -32.80 8.95
CA GLY A 521 -11.56 -31.93 8.06
C GLY A 521 -11.57 -32.35 6.58
N PHE A 522 -10.95 -33.48 6.22
CA PHE A 522 -10.99 -33.99 4.84
C PHE A 522 -12.41 -34.36 4.38
N PRO A 523 -12.89 -33.87 3.21
CA PRO A 523 -14.13 -34.32 2.62
C PRO A 523 -14.11 -35.82 2.30
N ALA A 524 -15.23 -36.51 2.54
CA ALA A 524 -15.41 -37.87 2.08
C ALA A 524 -15.63 -37.88 0.56
N GLY A 525 -14.84 -38.66 -0.19
CA GLY A 525 -15.03 -38.86 -1.64
C GLY A 525 -14.00 -38.21 -2.56
N LEU A 526 -12.87 -37.72 -2.04
CA LEU A 526 -11.74 -37.25 -2.87
C LEU A 526 -11.20 -38.39 -3.76
N THR A 527 -10.81 -38.03 -4.99
CA THR A 527 -10.25 -38.95 -5.99
C THR A 527 -8.78 -39.28 -5.74
N LEU A 528 -8.05 -38.39 -5.08
CA LEU A 528 -6.64 -38.56 -4.71
C LEU A 528 -6.47 -39.37 -3.42
N ASP A 529 -5.54 -40.33 -3.46
CA ASP A 529 -5.11 -41.09 -2.29
C ASP A 529 -4.00 -40.35 -1.51
N SER A 530 -3.79 -40.75 -0.25
CA SER A 530 -2.77 -40.17 0.63
C SER A 530 -1.35 -40.27 0.04
N ASP A 531 -1.07 -41.35 -0.68
CA ASP A 531 0.26 -41.63 -1.23
C ASP A 531 0.59 -40.63 -2.36
N SER A 532 -0.36 -40.34 -3.25
CA SER A 532 -0.18 -39.33 -4.30
C SER A 532 0.03 -37.94 -3.73
N LEU A 533 -0.62 -37.62 -2.60
CA LEU A 533 -0.44 -36.33 -1.91
C LEU A 533 0.93 -36.20 -1.27
N VAL A 534 1.42 -37.26 -0.62
CA VAL A 534 2.78 -37.29 -0.07
C VAL A 534 3.81 -37.07 -1.17
N VAL A 535 3.64 -37.72 -2.32
CA VAL A 535 4.51 -37.52 -3.50
C VAL A 535 4.48 -36.06 -3.98
N TYR A 536 3.30 -35.45 -4.02
CA TYR A 536 3.17 -34.06 -4.43
C TYR A 536 3.90 -33.11 -3.46
N ILE A 537 3.75 -33.33 -2.15
CA ILE A 537 4.43 -32.55 -1.11
C ILE A 537 5.95 -32.74 -1.18
N ASP A 538 6.43 -33.97 -1.42
CA ASP A 538 7.86 -34.26 -1.58
C ASP A 538 8.46 -33.48 -2.76
N VAL A 539 7.75 -33.40 -3.89
CA VAL A 539 8.19 -32.59 -5.05
C VAL A 539 8.24 -31.10 -4.72
N LEU A 540 7.28 -30.58 -3.94
CA LEU A 540 7.32 -29.19 -3.47
C LEU A 540 8.50 -28.94 -2.52
N LEU A 541 8.74 -29.84 -1.56
CA LEU A 541 9.86 -29.77 -0.63
C LEU A 541 11.20 -29.74 -1.37
N ASP A 542 11.38 -30.62 -2.35
CA ASP A 542 12.57 -30.67 -3.20
C ASP A 542 12.73 -29.37 -4.01
N ALA A 543 11.63 -28.83 -4.55
CA ALA A 543 11.67 -27.58 -5.30
C ALA A 543 12.08 -26.39 -4.43
N PHE A 544 11.50 -26.21 -3.24
CA PHE A 544 11.87 -25.11 -2.34
C PHE A 544 13.26 -25.28 -1.70
N SER A 545 13.81 -26.50 -1.70
CA SER A 545 15.17 -26.76 -1.21
C SER A 545 16.26 -26.59 -2.27
N SER A 546 15.94 -26.78 -3.56
CA SER A 546 16.94 -26.86 -4.64
C SER A 546 16.77 -25.82 -5.76
N ASN A 547 15.60 -25.19 -5.91
CA ASN A 547 15.30 -24.26 -7.00
C ASN A 547 15.45 -22.80 -6.54
N GLY A 548 16.69 -22.29 -6.57
CA GLY A 548 17.02 -20.91 -6.20
C GLY A 548 16.13 -19.84 -6.86
N PRO A 549 15.92 -19.85 -8.20
CA PRO A 549 15.03 -18.89 -8.86
C PRO A 549 13.58 -18.90 -8.38
N LEU A 550 13.04 -20.07 -8.01
CA LEU A 550 11.68 -20.18 -7.45
C LEU A 550 11.61 -19.59 -6.04
N VAL A 551 12.63 -19.85 -5.22
CA VAL A 551 12.76 -19.25 -3.89
C VAL A 551 12.89 -17.73 -3.99
N GLU A 552 13.74 -17.24 -4.89
CA GLU A 552 13.93 -15.81 -5.17
C GLU A 552 12.61 -15.14 -5.59
N LEU A 553 11.85 -15.76 -6.49
CA LEU A 553 10.53 -15.28 -6.92
C LEU A 553 9.57 -15.12 -5.74
N VAL A 554 9.37 -16.18 -4.96
CA VAL A 554 8.39 -16.20 -3.86
C VAL A 554 8.79 -15.21 -2.76
N ASP A 555 10.07 -15.17 -2.41
CA ASP A 555 10.57 -14.31 -1.35
C ASP A 555 10.44 -12.81 -1.70
N ASN A 556 10.76 -12.42 -2.94
CA ASN A 556 10.61 -11.02 -3.34
C ASN A 556 9.13 -10.63 -3.55
N LEU A 557 8.33 -11.46 -4.23
CA LEU A 557 6.91 -11.15 -4.45
C LEU A 557 6.07 -11.15 -3.17
N SER A 558 6.48 -11.92 -2.16
CA SER A 558 5.82 -11.89 -0.84
C SER A 558 6.25 -10.69 0.01
N SER A 559 7.44 -10.12 -0.24
CA SER A 559 7.97 -8.96 0.49
C SER A 559 7.92 -9.12 2.01
N GLY A 560 8.21 -10.34 2.50
CA GLY A 560 8.20 -10.67 3.93
C GLY A 560 6.83 -11.01 4.52
N ASN A 561 5.75 -10.96 3.72
CA ASN A 561 4.42 -11.40 4.13
C ASN A 561 4.28 -12.93 3.95
N THR A 562 4.29 -13.65 5.07
CA THR A 562 4.23 -15.12 5.06
C THR A 562 2.90 -15.66 4.54
N ARG A 563 1.79 -14.91 4.73
CA ARG A 563 0.47 -15.32 4.20
C ARG A 563 0.53 -15.31 2.67
N ARG A 564 0.99 -14.20 2.09
CA ARG A 564 1.15 -14.06 0.64
C ARG A 564 2.08 -15.13 0.04
N ALA A 565 3.18 -15.47 0.74
CA ALA A 565 4.07 -16.55 0.31
C ALA A 565 3.36 -17.91 0.28
N LEU A 566 2.56 -18.24 1.30
CA LEU A 566 1.76 -19.47 1.37
C LEU A 566 0.64 -19.48 0.33
N ASP A 567 0.00 -18.34 0.07
CA ASP A 567 -1.04 -18.19 -0.94
C ASP A 567 -0.53 -18.50 -2.35
N PHE A 568 0.70 -18.09 -2.67
CA PHE A 568 1.34 -18.45 -3.94
C PHE A 568 1.53 -19.96 -4.09
N VAL A 569 1.89 -20.65 -3.02
CA VAL A 569 2.04 -22.11 -3.04
C VAL A 569 0.67 -22.79 -3.18
N SER A 570 -0.35 -22.35 -2.42
CA SER A 570 -1.71 -22.89 -2.53
C SER A 570 -2.28 -22.70 -3.94
N THR A 571 -2.12 -21.49 -4.48
CA THR A 571 -2.54 -21.14 -5.85
C THR A 571 -1.86 -22.04 -6.87
N PHE A 572 -0.56 -22.33 -6.70
CA PHE A 572 0.16 -23.25 -7.58
C PHE A 572 -0.35 -24.69 -7.50
N VAL A 573 -0.54 -25.22 -6.28
CA VAL A 573 -0.97 -26.62 -6.04
C VAL A 573 -2.29 -26.94 -6.74
N GLY A 574 -3.27 -26.04 -6.61
CA GLY A 574 -4.61 -26.19 -7.17
C GLY A 574 -4.79 -25.61 -8.58
N SER A 575 -3.69 -25.19 -9.23
CA SER A 575 -3.77 -24.50 -10.51
C SER A 575 -4.01 -25.47 -11.66
N GLY A 576 -4.99 -25.16 -12.51
CA GLY A 576 -5.16 -25.87 -13.78
C GLY A 576 -4.00 -25.67 -14.75
N TYR A 577 -3.08 -24.73 -14.49
CA TYR A 577 -1.87 -24.50 -15.29
C TYR A 577 -0.74 -25.49 -14.98
N VAL A 578 -0.86 -26.27 -13.91
CA VAL A 578 0.11 -27.29 -13.48
C VAL A 578 -0.39 -28.67 -13.94
N GLN A 579 0.49 -29.44 -14.59
CA GLN A 579 0.12 -30.79 -15.02
C GLN A 579 0.36 -31.79 -13.90
N THR A 580 -0.57 -31.88 -12.96
CA THR A 580 -0.50 -32.78 -11.79
C THR A 580 -0.16 -34.22 -12.17
N SER A 581 -0.73 -34.73 -13.26
CA SER A 581 -0.42 -36.07 -13.77
C SER A 581 1.07 -36.27 -14.06
N ARG A 582 1.77 -35.25 -14.57
CA ARG A 582 3.23 -35.34 -14.82
C ARG A 582 4.04 -35.43 -13.53
N ILE A 583 3.58 -34.76 -12.47
CA ILE A 583 4.22 -34.80 -11.15
C ILE A 583 4.12 -36.23 -10.60
N LEU A 584 2.92 -36.82 -10.64
CA LEU A 584 2.69 -38.19 -10.17
C LEU A 584 3.39 -39.26 -11.03
N ASP A 585 3.37 -39.11 -12.36
CA ASP A 585 4.01 -40.07 -13.28
C ASP A 585 5.54 -40.07 -13.19
N ALA A 586 6.15 -38.93 -12.86
CA ALA A 586 7.60 -38.83 -12.69
C ALA A 586 8.09 -39.73 -11.55
N GLN A 587 7.35 -39.77 -10.44
CA GLN A 587 7.64 -40.65 -9.31
C GLN A 587 7.48 -42.13 -9.69
N ARG A 588 6.41 -42.50 -10.41
CA ARG A 588 6.21 -43.87 -10.92
C ARG A 588 7.33 -44.35 -11.84
N THR A 589 7.94 -43.43 -12.59
CA THR A 589 9.02 -43.73 -13.55
C THR A 589 10.42 -43.59 -12.96
N GLY A 590 10.54 -43.25 -11.66
CA GLY A 590 11.81 -43.07 -10.96
C GLY A 590 12.63 -41.86 -11.43
N ARG A 591 11.99 -40.88 -12.07
CA ARG A 591 12.64 -39.65 -12.55
C ARG A 591 12.23 -38.47 -11.67
N PRO A 592 13.17 -37.65 -11.18
CA PRO A 592 12.81 -36.46 -10.42
C PRO A 592 12.05 -35.47 -11.30
N TYR A 593 10.91 -34.97 -10.81
CA TYR A 593 10.20 -33.86 -11.43
C TYR A 593 10.72 -32.54 -10.86
N VAL A 594 11.21 -31.66 -11.73
CA VAL A 594 11.64 -30.32 -11.35
C VAL A 594 10.55 -29.33 -11.74
N ILE A 595 9.98 -28.63 -10.75
CA ILE A 595 8.96 -27.60 -10.98
C ILE A 595 9.55 -26.46 -11.84
N PRO A 596 9.05 -26.24 -13.07
CA PRO A 596 9.55 -25.18 -13.91
C PRO A 596 9.08 -23.80 -13.41
N LEU A 597 9.99 -22.84 -13.32
CA LEU A 597 9.67 -21.47 -12.89
C LEU A 597 8.52 -20.85 -13.69
N HIS A 598 8.47 -21.09 -15.00
CA HIS A 598 7.43 -20.55 -15.87
C HIS A 598 6.04 -21.14 -15.60
N GLU A 599 5.92 -22.39 -15.13
CA GLU A 599 4.63 -22.97 -14.74
C GLU A 599 4.13 -22.30 -13.45
N PHE A 600 5.05 -22.07 -12.50
CA PHE A 600 4.76 -21.39 -11.24
C PHE A 600 4.33 -19.92 -11.45
N VAL A 601 5.07 -19.17 -12.27
CA VAL A 601 4.72 -17.78 -12.61
C VAL A 601 3.35 -17.71 -13.30
N ARG A 602 3.04 -18.61 -14.24
CA ARG A 602 1.73 -18.64 -14.90
C ARG A 602 0.60 -18.94 -13.92
N ALA A 603 0.80 -19.91 -13.03
CA ALA A 603 -0.21 -20.27 -12.02
C ALA A 603 -0.60 -19.06 -11.17
N ILE A 604 0.39 -18.27 -10.71
CA ILE A 604 0.16 -17.07 -9.91
C ILE A 604 -0.47 -15.94 -10.73
N LEU A 605 -0.01 -15.72 -11.97
CA LEU A 605 -0.49 -14.62 -12.80
C LEU A 605 -1.97 -14.78 -13.19
N TYR A 606 -2.38 -15.99 -13.56
CA TYR A 606 -3.74 -16.27 -14.01
C TYR A 606 -4.68 -16.66 -12.86
N GLY A 607 -4.17 -17.28 -11.80
CA GLY A 607 -4.99 -17.90 -10.76
C GLY A 607 -5.99 -18.88 -11.37
N ASP A 608 -7.28 -18.61 -11.16
CA ASP A 608 -8.40 -19.39 -11.69
C ASP A 608 -8.90 -18.94 -13.06
N HIS A 609 -8.36 -17.84 -13.58
CA HIS A 609 -8.82 -17.26 -14.84
C HIS A 609 -8.12 -17.88 -16.04
N LYS A 610 -8.72 -17.73 -17.23
CA LYS A 610 -8.08 -18.11 -18.51
C LYS A 610 -7.05 -17.08 -18.96
N TYR A 611 -7.36 -15.81 -18.70
CA TYR A 611 -6.57 -14.65 -19.09
C TYR A 611 -6.10 -13.88 -17.85
N TYR A 612 -5.08 -13.06 -18.05
CA TYR A 612 -4.59 -12.15 -17.01
C TYR A 612 -5.66 -11.11 -16.71
N ASP A 613 -5.97 -10.91 -15.43
CA ASP A 613 -6.89 -9.90 -14.94
C ASP A 613 -6.21 -9.04 -13.87
N PRO A 614 -6.01 -7.74 -14.13
CA PRO A 614 -5.34 -6.85 -13.18
C PRO A 614 -6.12 -6.68 -11.86
N SER A 615 -7.42 -6.99 -11.82
CA SER A 615 -8.24 -6.87 -10.61
C SER A 615 -8.07 -8.04 -9.63
N THR A 616 -7.58 -9.18 -10.11
CA THR A 616 -7.45 -10.41 -9.31
C THR A 616 -6.01 -10.91 -9.21
N SER A 617 -5.15 -10.56 -10.18
CA SER A 617 -3.77 -11.01 -10.19
C SER A 617 -2.96 -10.31 -9.09
N PRO A 618 -2.20 -11.04 -8.27
CA PRO A 618 -1.35 -10.45 -7.24
C PRO A 618 -0.11 -9.74 -7.82
N VAL A 619 0.15 -9.88 -9.12
CA VAL A 619 1.26 -9.22 -9.81
C VAL A 619 0.69 -8.23 -10.83
N PRO A 620 0.91 -6.91 -10.66
CA PRO A 620 0.31 -5.90 -11.51
C PRO A 620 1.01 -5.78 -12.86
N ASN A 621 0.28 -5.27 -13.85
CA ASN A 621 0.79 -4.94 -15.18
C ASN A 621 1.65 -3.67 -15.14
N LEU A 622 2.96 -3.83 -15.35
CA LEU A 622 3.95 -2.74 -15.46
C LEU A 622 3.69 -1.78 -16.63
N PHE A 623 3.13 -2.28 -17.73
CA PHE A 623 3.05 -1.55 -19.01
C PHE A 623 1.68 -0.91 -19.24
N SER A 624 0.85 -0.82 -18.21
CA SER A 624 -0.44 -0.14 -18.33
C SER A 624 -0.30 1.36 -18.61
N VAL A 625 -1.35 1.99 -19.16
CA VAL A 625 -1.38 3.44 -19.43
C VAL A 625 -2.73 4.03 -19.04
N SER A 626 -2.73 5.29 -18.58
CA SER A 626 -3.91 6.09 -18.27
C SER A 626 -4.28 7.05 -19.40
N THR A 627 -3.29 7.47 -20.19
CA THR A 627 -3.48 8.39 -21.31
C THR A 627 -3.02 7.76 -22.63
N ASN A 628 -3.39 8.39 -23.74
CA ASN A 628 -2.94 7.99 -25.07
C ASN A 628 -1.53 8.53 -25.39
N ASP A 629 -0.56 8.26 -24.50
CA ASP A 629 0.86 8.58 -24.61
C ASP A 629 1.69 7.28 -24.64
N PRO A 630 2.35 6.94 -25.77
CA PRO A 630 3.15 5.71 -25.88
C PRO A 630 4.29 5.60 -24.86
N ARG A 631 4.81 6.73 -24.39
CA ARG A 631 5.91 6.78 -23.42
C ARG A 631 5.46 6.30 -22.04
N GLU A 632 4.16 6.38 -21.76
CA GLU A 632 3.58 6.05 -20.45
C GLU A 632 3.70 4.56 -20.11
N HIS A 633 3.87 3.68 -21.10
CA HIS A 633 4.17 2.26 -20.88
C HIS A 633 5.38 2.04 -19.96
N PHE A 634 6.29 3.00 -19.88
CA PHE A 634 7.51 2.91 -19.10
C PHE A 634 7.47 3.69 -17.79
N LEU A 635 6.37 4.38 -17.48
CA LEU A 635 6.29 5.27 -16.32
C LEU A 635 6.39 4.51 -15.00
N LEU A 636 5.61 3.44 -14.82
CA LEU A 636 5.69 2.62 -13.61
C LEU A 636 7.07 1.96 -13.41
N PRO A 637 7.68 1.28 -14.40
CA PRO A 637 9.02 0.70 -14.21
C PRO A 637 10.11 1.77 -13.98
N LEU A 638 10.04 2.94 -14.65
CA LEU A 638 10.94 4.06 -14.38
C LEU A 638 10.77 4.58 -12.96
N MET A 639 9.53 4.80 -12.51
CA MET A 639 9.22 5.23 -11.15
C MET A 639 9.81 4.27 -10.11
N LEU A 640 9.60 2.96 -10.25
CA LEU A 640 10.14 1.96 -9.32
C LEU A 640 11.66 1.97 -9.29
N ALA A 641 12.31 2.11 -10.45
CA ALA A 641 13.76 2.14 -10.54
C ALA A 641 14.36 3.44 -9.98
N SER A 642 13.74 4.60 -10.24
CA SER A 642 14.17 5.90 -9.69
C SER A 642 14.00 5.93 -8.18
N ILE A 643 12.88 5.43 -7.63
CA ILE A 643 12.68 5.28 -6.17
C ILE A 643 13.78 4.39 -5.59
N GLN A 644 14.08 3.25 -6.24
CA GLN A 644 15.13 2.35 -5.77
C GLN A 644 16.50 3.03 -5.78
N ALA A 645 16.88 3.65 -6.89
CA ALA A 645 18.19 4.26 -7.08
C ALA A 645 18.43 5.46 -6.15
N MET A 646 17.40 6.25 -5.87
CA MET A 646 17.46 7.33 -4.88
C MET A 646 17.53 6.78 -3.46
N GLY A 647 16.67 5.81 -3.12
CA GLY A 647 16.63 5.22 -1.78
C GLY A 647 17.94 4.52 -1.41
N GLU A 648 18.63 3.88 -2.36
CA GLU A 648 19.95 3.25 -2.13
C GLU A 648 21.06 4.23 -1.75
N ARG A 649 20.87 5.55 -1.97
CA ARG A 649 21.82 6.60 -1.59
C ARG A 649 21.57 7.17 -0.19
N GLU A 650 20.38 6.93 0.36
CA GLU A 650 19.90 7.52 1.61
C GLU A 650 19.89 6.51 2.76
N THR A 651 20.21 6.96 3.98
CA THR A 651 20.10 6.13 5.18
C THR A 651 18.64 5.80 5.47
N GLY A 652 18.22 4.56 5.20
CA GLY A 652 16.83 4.10 5.40
C GLY A 652 16.12 3.62 4.15
N GLY A 653 16.70 3.83 2.96
CA GLY A 653 16.10 3.38 1.72
C GLY A 653 14.92 4.21 1.23
N PHE A 654 14.67 5.36 1.84
CA PHE A 654 13.59 6.26 1.46
C PHE A 654 14.11 7.32 0.49
N ALA A 655 13.35 7.56 -0.57
CA ALA A 655 13.51 8.69 -1.46
C ALA A 655 12.44 9.75 -1.14
N ASP A 656 12.77 11.02 -1.34
CA ASP A 656 11.77 12.09 -1.29
C ASP A 656 10.83 11.99 -2.51
N LEU A 657 9.52 11.91 -2.26
CA LEU A 657 8.52 11.77 -3.33
C LEU A 657 8.54 12.97 -4.28
N LYS A 658 8.82 14.18 -3.77
CA LYS A 658 8.93 15.37 -4.61
C LYS A 658 10.09 15.24 -5.60
N SER A 659 11.25 14.77 -5.13
CA SER A 659 12.42 14.51 -5.98
C SER A 659 12.13 13.46 -7.07
N VAL A 660 11.47 12.34 -6.72
CA VAL A 660 11.09 11.30 -7.69
C VAL A 660 10.14 11.86 -8.74
N THR A 661 9.11 12.59 -8.32
CA THR A 661 8.12 13.15 -9.25
C THR A 661 8.70 14.26 -10.13
N GLN A 662 9.65 15.05 -9.65
CA GLN A 662 10.39 16.03 -10.44
C GLN A 662 11.25 15.35 -11.53
N GLU A 663 11.91 14.24 -11.21
CA GLU A 663 12.65 13.46 -12.21
C GLU A 663 11.72 12.96 -13.33
N LEU A 664 10.58 12.37 -12.96
CA LEU A 664 9.59 11.88 -13.93
C LEU A 664 8.97 13.03 -14.77
N GLN A 665 8.75 14.20 -14.17
CA GLN A 665 8.30 15.40 -14.91
C GLN A 665 9.34 15.89 -15.91
N THR A 666 10.63 15.84 -15.54
CA THR A 666 11.74 16.17 -16.45
C THR A 666 11.78 15.22 -17.65
N LEU A 667 11.40 13.96 -17.47
CA LEU A 667 11.22 12.97 -18.55
C LEU A 667 9.96 13.22 -19.41
N GLY A 668 9.16 14.24 -19.08
CA GLY A 668 8.00 14.68 -19.85
C GLY A 668 6.70 13.95 -19.51
N TYR A 669 6.61 13.32 -18.33
CA TYR A 669 5.38 12.76 -17.78
C TYR A 669 4.57 13.82 -17.01
N SER A 670 3.25 13.81 -17.19
CA SER A 670 2.36 14.74 -16.49
C SER A 670 2.10 14.31 -15.04
N PRO A 671 1.74 15.26 -14.14
CA PRO A 671 1.36 14.95 -12.76
C PRO A 671 0.24 13.91 -12.67
N ASP A 672 -0.79 13.99 -13.52
CA ASP A 672 -1.93 13.07 -13.52
C ASP A 672 -1.50 11.63 -13.84
N GLN A 673 -0.58 11.46 -14.80
CA GLN A 673 0.00 10.14 -15.09
C GLN A 673 0.82 9.64 -13.89
N THR A 674 1.67 10.49 -13.31
CA THR A 674 2.48 10.10 -12.15
C THR A 674 1.62 9.69 -10.95
N GLU A 675 0.55 10.43 -10.65
CA GLU A 675 -0.39 10.13 -9.57
C GLU A 675 -1.13 8.81 -9.82
N PHE A 676 -1.60 8.58 -11.06
CA PHE A 676 -2.24 7.32 -11.46
C PHE A 676 -1.33 6.10 -11.22
N HIS A 677 -0.06 6.18 -11.63
CA HIS A 677 0.89 5.08 -11.46
C HIS A 677 1.36 4.91 -10.02
N LEU A 678 1.49 6.00 -9.26
CA LEU A 678 1.82 5.96 -7.84
C LEU A 678 0.72 5.26 -7.03
N ALA A 679 -0.56 5.60 -7.27
CA ALA A 679 -1.69 4.94 -6.63
C ALA A 679 -1.67 3.42 -6.88
N ARG A 680 -1.47 3.01 -8.14
CA ARG A 680 -1.35 1.59 -8.50
C ARG A 680 -0.18 0.89 -7.82
N ALA A 681 0.96 1.57 -7.71
CA ALA A 681 2.15 1.03 -7.05
C ALA A 681 1.90 0.80 -5.55
N ILE A 682 1.12 1.69 -4.89
CA ILE A 682 0.72 1.56 -3.49
C ILE A 682 -0.29 0.42 -3.31
N ASP A 683 -1.36 0.40 -4.12
CA ASP A 683 -2.42 -0.61 -4.06
C ASP A 683 -1.86 -2.02 -4.25
N SER A 684 -0.88 -2.16 -5.13
CA SER A 684 -0.20 -3.44 -5.42
C SER A 684 0.94 -3.76 -4.45
N SER A 685 1.18 -2.91 -3.43
CA SER A 685 2.29 -3.03 -2.47
C SER A 685 3.68 -3.10 -3.11
N LEU A 686 3.88 -2.41 -4.24
CA LEU A 686 5.19 -2.28 -4.89
C LEU A 686 6.05 -1.19 -4.25
N VAL A 687 5.42 -0.20 -3.64
CA VAL A 687 6.06 0.89 -2.91
C VAL A 687 5.38 1.10 -1.57
N GLU A 688 6.08 1.74 -0.65
CA GLU A 688 5.58 2.16 0.65
C GLU A 688 5.76 3.67 0.80
N LEU A 689 4.70 4.35 1.25
CA LEU A 689 4.73 5.77 1.60
C LEU A 689 4.90 5.97 3.09
N ASN A 690 5.62 7.02 3.45
CA ASN A 690 5.77 7.50 4.80
C ASN A 690 5.54 9.02 4.82
N ASP A 691 4.37 9.42 5.30
CA ASP A 691 4.00 10.84 5.42
C ASP A 691 4.63 11.45 6.67
N GLN A 692 5.45 12.48 6.47
CA GLN A 692 6.15 13.19 7.54
C GLN A 692 5.48 14.54 7.86
N GLY A 693 4.27 14.80 7.36
CA GLY A 693 3.55 16.05 7.55
C GLY A 693 4.26 17.21 6.87
N ASP A 694 4.62 18.25 7.62
CA ASP A 694 5.28 19.47 7.10
C ASP A 694 6.63 19.19 6.41
N ALA A 695 7.28 18.06 6.73
CA ALA A 695 8.56 17.66 6.13
C ALA A 695 8.40 16.97 4.76
N GLY A 696 7.17 16.75 4.29
CA GLY A 696 6.88 16.11 3.00
C GLY A 696 6.63 14.60 3.10
N THR A 697 6.52 13.95 1.94
CA THR A 697 6.22 12.51 1.84
C THR A 697 7.44 11.76 1.33
N LEU A 698 7.85 10.73 2.07
CA LEU A 698 8.92 9.82 1.65
C LEU A 698 8.33 8.57 1.00
N VAL A 699 9.04 8.00 0.03
CA VAL A 699 8.64 6.79 -0.69
C VAL A 699 9.80 5.80 -0.76
N ARG A 700 9.48 4.50 -0.66
CA ARG A 700 10.46 3.42 -0.77
C ARG A 700 9.95 2.29 -1.64
N VAL A 701 10.84 1.65 -2.39
CA VAL A 701 10.52 0.45 -3.18
C VAL A 701 10.45 -0.79 -2.28
N MET A 702 9.42 -1.62 -2.49
CA MET A 702 9.29 -2.92 -1.83
C MET A 702 10.03 -3.99 -2.65
N ALA A 703 10.36 -5.14 -2.03
CA ALA A 703 11.05 -6.23 -2.72
C ALA A 703 10.30 -6.71 -3.98
N ALA A 704 8.95 -6.72 -3.92
CA ALA A 704 8.11 -7.03 -5.07
C ALA A 704 8.29 -6.04 -6.22
N GLY A 705 8.32 -4.73 -5.94
CA GLY A 705 8.57 -3.68 -6.94
C GLY A 705 9.95 -3.79 -7.57
N GLY A 706 10.97 -4.09 -6.77
CA GLY A 706 12.34 -4.35 -7.23
C GLY A 706 12.43 -5.55 -8.17
N TYR A 707 11.84 -6.68 -7.79
CA TYR A 707 11.83 -7.90 -8.60
C TYR A 707 11.00 -7.74 -9.88
N LEU A 708 9.89 -7.00 -9.82
CA LEU A 708 9.01 -6.80 -10.96
C LEU A 708 9.73 -6.07 -12.11
N HIS A 709 10.37 -4.92 -11.86
CA HIS A 709 11.05 -4.17 -12.92
C HIS A 709 12.40 -4.77 -13.33
N LYS A 710 13.12 -5.47 -12.45
CA LYS A 710 14.45 -6.04 -12.76
C LYS A 710 14.41 -7.45 -13.37
N LYS A 711 13.42 -8.27 -13.05
CA LYS A 711 13.39 -9.70 -13.40
C LYS A 711 12.13 -10.11 -14.16
N LEU A 712 10.94 -9.72 -13.69
CA LEU A 712 9.70 -10.13 -14.37
C LEU A 712 9.46 -9.37 -15.67
N ALA A 713 9.92 -8.12 -15.79
CA ALA A 713 9.79 -7.31 -17.00
C ALA A 713 10.37 -7.99 -18.26
N SER A 714 11.38 -8.86 -18.13
CA SER A 714 11.98 -9.63 -19.24
C SER A 714 11.48 -11.08 -19.32
N SER A 715 10.55 -11.49 -18.45
CA SER A 715 10.04 -12.87 -18.35
C SER A 715 8.94 -13.13 -19.37
N PHE A 716 9.11 -14.15 -20.23
CA PHE A 716 8.11 -14.54 -21.22
C PHE A 716 6.71 -14.81 -20.64
N PRO A 717 6.54 -15.62 -19.57
CA PRO A 717 5.24 -15.84 -18.93
C PRO A 717 4.53 -14.56 -18.49
N TYR A 718 5.28 -13.56 -18.05
CA TYR A 718 4.74 -12.29 -17.60
C TYR A 718 4.30 -11.42 -18.78
N LEU A 719 5.17 -11.24 -19.77
CA LEU A 719 4.88 -10.46 -20.98
C LEU A 719 3.70 -11.05 -21.78
N ASP A 720 3.64 -12.37 -21.93
CA ASP A 720 2.53 -13.06 -22.59
C ASP A 720 1.20 -12.96 -21.83
N ALA A 721 1.25 -12.76 -20.51
CA ALA A 721 0.06 -12.54 -19.69
C ALA A 721 -0.44 -11.09 -19.83
N VAL A 722 0.44 -10.11 -19.58
CA VAL A 722 0.05 -8.69 -19.49
C VAL A 722 -0.25 -8.04 -20.84
N VAL A 723 0.20 -8.61 -21.96
CA VAL A 723 -0.16 -8.13 -23.30
C VAL A 723 -1.67 -8.13 -23.55
N VAL A 724 -2.43 -9.00 -22.86
CA VAL A 724 -3.89 -9.07 -22.98
C VAL A 724 -4.57 -7.85 -22.35
N ASP A 725 -3.99 -7.32 -21.28
CA ASP A 725 -4.48 -6.17 -20.51
C ASP A 725 -3.87 -4.84 -20.96
N THR A 726 -2.76 -4.87 -21.69
CA THR A 726 -2.06 -3.64 -22.11
C THR A 726 -2.75 -2.96 -23.29
N PRO A 727 -3.17 -1.68 -23.17
CA PRO A 727 -3.64 -0.89 -24.31
C PRO A 727 -2.54 -0.72 -25.36
N ILE A 728 -2.81 -1.10 -26.62
CA ILE A 728 -1.85 -0.93 -27.73
C ILE A 728 -2.26 0.30 -28.53
N LEU A 729 -1.46 1.37 -28.45
CA LEU A 729 -1.77 2.67 -29.05
C LEU A 729 -1.59 2.70 -30.56
N ASP A 730 -0.61 1.95 -31.10
CA ASP A 730 -0.40 1.86 -32.55
C ASP A 730 -1.47 0.96 -33.20
N PRO A 731 -2.25 1.46 -34.18
CA PRO A 731 -3.31 0.67 -34.82
C PRO A 731 -2.82 -0.58 -35.55
N SER A 732 -1.60 -0.55 -36.11
CA SER A 732 -1.05 -1.67 -36.88
C SER A 732 -0.60 -2.80 -35.96
N ALA A 733 0.14 -2.47 -34.90
CA ALA A 733 0.52 -3.40 -33.84
C ALA A 733 -0.72 -3.99 -33.16
N ARG A 734 -1.74 -3.17 -32.87
CA ARG A 734 -3.01 -3.60 -32.26
C ARG A 734 -3.81 -4.57 -33.13
N ALA A 735 -3.65 -4.53 -34.45
CA ALA A 735 -4.29 -5.47 -35.39
C ALA A 735 -3.56 -6.82 -35.45
N ASN A 736 -2.26 -6.83 -35.14
CA ASN A 736 -1.40 -8.02 -35.11
C ASN A 736 -1.46 -8.75 -33.76
N ILE A 737 -1.64 -8.01 -32.65
CA ILE A 737 -1.81 -8.58 -31.32
C ILE A 737 -3.25 -9.12 -31.16
N ARG A 738 -3.39 -10.45 -31.19
CA ARG A 738 -4.67 -11.18 -31.17
C ARG A 738 -4.74 -12.18 -30.02
N ASP A 739 -5.94 -12.71 -29.80
CA ASP A 739 -6.13 -13.84 -28.90
C ASP A 739 -5.58 -15.12 -29.55
N VAL A 740 -4.67 -15.80 -28.85
CA VAL A 740 -3.91 -16.95 -29.34
C VAL A 740 -3.68 -17.95 -28.21
N PHE A 741 -3.62 -19.24 -28.55
CA PHE A 741 -3.54 -20.33 -27.57
C PHE A 741 -2.30 -21.21 -27.74
N ASP A 742 -1.85 -21.46 -28.99
CA ASP A 742 -0.66 -22.26 -29.24
C ASP A 742 0.61 -21.56 -28.73
N ILE A 743 1.61 -22.33 -28.33
CA ILE A 743 2.86 -21.78 -27.81
C ILE A 743 3.63 -21.01 -28.89
N GLU A 744 3.60 -21.44 -30.15
CA GLU A 744 4.27 -20.75 -31.26
C GLU A 744 3.62 -19.39 -31.52
N ASP A 745 2.29 -19.34 -31.54
CA ASP A 745 1.53 -18.09 -31.71
C ASP A 745 1.70 -17.14 -30.52
N ARG A 746 1.75 -17.67 -29.29
CA ARG A 746 2.02 -16.88 -28.07
C ARG A 746 3.42 -16.28 -28.07
N ILE A 747 4.42 -17.04 -28.54
CA ILE A 747 5.77 -16.55 -28.78
C ILE A 747 5.73 -15.39 -29.79
N ALA A 748 5.12 -15.58 -30.96
CA ALA A 748 5.03 -14.55 -32.00
C ALA A 748 4.28 -13.29 -31.54
N ARG A 749 3.21 -13.45 -30.75
CA ARG A 749 2.48 -12.34 -30.13
C ARG A 749 3.37 -11.56 -29.16
N THR A 750 4.12 -12.26 -28.32
CA THR A 750 5.02 -11.63 -27.35
C THR A 750 6.16 -10.90 -28.04
N GLU A 751 6.71 -11.46 -29.12
CA GLU A 751 7.70 -10.78 -29.97
C GLU A 751 7.13 -9.50 -30.59
N SER A 752 5.89 -9.57 -31.11
CA SER A 752 5.20 -8.39 -31.65
C SER A 752 4.97 -7.31 -30.59
N PHE A 753 4.64 -7.72 -29.36
CA PHE A 753 4.46 -6.81 -28.22
C PHE A 753 5.79 -6.16 -27.80
N MET A 754 6.87 -6.91 -27.73
CA MET A 754 8.21 -6.39 -27.42
C MET A 754 8.71 -5.42 -28.49
N ASN A 755 8.46 -5.69 -29.77
CA ASN A 755 8.78 -4.77 -30.85
C ASN A 755 7.99 -3.46 -30.72
N TYR A 756 6.69 -3.57 -30.47
CA TYR A 756 5.83 -2.40 -30.23
C TYR A 756 6.32 -1.55 -29.06
N LEU A 757 6.63 -2.15 -27.91
CA LEU A 757 7.19 -1.43 -26.77
C LEU A 757 8.53 -0.78 -27.12
N SER A 758 9.39 -1.47 -27.86
CA SER A 758 10.68 -0.92 -28.31
C SER A 758 10.53 0.30 -29.22
N GLU A 759 9.50 0.32 -30.08
CA GLU A 759 9.16 1.50 -30.88
C GLU A 759 8.60 2.66 -30.04
N CYS A 760 8.01 2.36 -28.87
CA CYS A 760 7.47 3.37 -27.96
C CYS A 760 8.53 3.99 -27.03
N TRP A 761 9.71 3.39 -26.89
CA TRP A 761 10.76 3.86 -25.98
C TRP A 761 11.40 5.17 -26.50
N PRO A 762 11.27 6.31 -25.78
CA PRO A 762 11.70 7.61 -26.31
C PRO A 762 13.12 8.02 -25.92
N PHE A 763 13.75 7.33 -24.95
CA PHE A 763 14.93 7.85 -24.22
C PHE A 763 16.30 7.39 -24.77
N GLY A 764 16.35 6.77 -25.96
CA GLY A 764 17.61 6.30 -26.53
C GLY A 764 18.45 5.45 -25.57
N ASP A 765 19.77 5.72 -25.54
CA ASP A 765 20.77 5.10 -24.65
C ASP A 765 21.07 5.95 -23.39
N ASP A 766 20.17 6.86 -22.99
CA ASP A 766 20.36 7.71 -21.82
C ASP A 766 20.56 6.86 -20.55
N ALA A 767 21.43 7.34 -19.64
CA ALA A 767 21.74 6.67 -18.38
C ALA A 767 20.61 6.85 -17.35
N LEU A 768 19.47 6.19 -17.60
CA LEU A 768 18.33 6.14 -16.69
C LEU A 768 18.46 5.00 -15.68
N ALA A 769 17.75 5.09 -14.55
CA ALA A 769 17.71 4.03 -13.55
C ALA A 769 17.06 2.73 -14.09
N PHE A 770 16.17 2.85 -15.07
CA PHE A 770 15.58 1.75 -15.83
C PHE A 770 15.87 1.94 -17.32
N THR A 771 16.40 0.91 -17.97
CA THR A 771 16.78 0.94 -19.40
C THR A 771 16.07 -0.17 -20.17
N TRP A 772 15.18 0.21 -21.09
CA TRP A 772 14.48 -0.74 -21.95
C TRP A 772 15.42 -1.64 -22.79
N PRO A 773 16.55 -1.15 -23.36
CA PRO A 773 17.49 -2.00 -24.09
C PRO A 773 18.02 -3.18 -23.27
N THR A 774 18.23 -3.00 -21.96
CA THR A 774 18.66 -4.09 -21.06
C THR A 774 17.58 -5.15 -20.93
N ILE A 775 16.31 -4.74 -20.78
CA ILE A 775 15.17 -5.66 -20.72
C ILE A 775 15.02 -6.47 -22.01
N VAL A 776 15.20 -5.82 -23.17
CA VAL A 776 15.17 -6.49 -24.48
C VAL A 776 16.28 -7.54 -24.59
N SER A 777 17.51 -7.21 -24.14
CA SER A 777 18.64 -8.14 -24.13
C SER A 777 18.36 -9.36 -23.24
N ASP A 778 17.92 -9.13 -22.00
CA ASP A 778 17.61 -10.20 -21.04
C ASP A 778 16.47 -11.09 -21.54
N TRP A 779 15.43 -10.48 -22.13
CA TRP A 779 14.33 -11.21 -22.75
C TRP A 779 14.80 -12.06 -23.92
N GLY A 780 15.70 -11.54 -24.77
CA GLY A 780 16.29 -12.29 -25.89
C GLY A 780 16.98 -13.59 -25.43
N HIS A 781 17.76 -13.50 -24.35
CA HIS A 781 18.39 -14.67 -23.73
C HIS A 781 17.36 -15.65 -23.14
N ALA A 782 16.32 -15.14 -22.48
CA ALA A 782 15.25 -15.97 -21.92
C ALA A 782 14.46 -16.70 -23.03
N MET A 783 14.21 -16.03 -24.16
CA MET A 783 13.44 -16.58 -25.28
C MET A 783 14.13 -17.75 -25.99
N GLU A 784 15.47 -17.80 -26.00
CA GLU A 784 16.18 -18.96 -26.55
C GLU A 784 15.84 -20.25 -25.78
N ASN A 785 15.68 -20.15 -24.45
CA ASN A 785 15.24 -21.29 -23.64
C ASN A 785 13.79 -21.69 -23.94
N VAL A 786 12.91 -20.72 -24.14
CA VAL A 786 11.49 -20.95 -24.46
C VAL A 786 11.35 -21.64 -25.81
N ARG A 787 12.04 -21.15 -26.85
CA ARG A 787 12.03 -21.76 -28.19
C ARG A 787 12.58 -23.19 -28.18
N ARG A 788 13.68 -23.43 -27.47
CA ARG A 788 14.23 -24.80 -27.29
C ARG A 788 13.24 -25.71 -26.57
N GLY A 789 12.52 -25.21 -25.56
CA GLY A 789 11.48 -25.93 -24.85
C GLY A 789 10.30 -26.31 -25.75
N ALA A 790 9.81 -25.35 -26.54
CA ALA A 790 8.72 -25.55 -27.50
C ALA A 790 9.09 -26.59 -28.57
N ALA A 791 10.28 -26.49 -29.16
CA ALA A 791 10.78 -27.46 -30.15
C ALA A 791 10.85 -28.89 -29.60
N ARG A 792 11.40 -29.06 -28.38
CA ARG A 792 11.43 -30.39 -27.71
C ARG A 792 10.03 -30.95 -27.45
N ALA A 793 9.06 -30.08 -27.10
CA ALA A 793 7.69 -30.50 -26.88
C ALA A 793 7.01 -30.93 -28.20
N ALA A 794 7.25 -30.21 -29.30
CA ALA A 794 6.77 -30.57 -30.62
C ALA A 794 7.36 -31.91 -31.10
N GLU A 795 8.67 -32.13 -30.93
CA GLU A 795 9.34 -33.40 -31.25
C GLU A 795 8.76 -34.57 -30.45
N ARG A 796 8.44 -34.37 -29.16
CA ARG A 796 7.80 -35.41 -28.33
C ARG A 796 6.38 -35.74 -28.78
N ARG A 797 5.63 -34.76 -29.28
CA ARG A 797 4.29 -34.97 -29.86
C ARG A 797 4.36 -35.73 -31.18
N GLN A 798 5.39 -35.52 -31.99
CA GLN A 798 5.58 -36.26 -33.25
C GLN A 798 6.06 -37.70 -33.06
N ARG A 799 6.66 -38.02 -31.90
CA ARG A 799 7.15 -39.37 -31.54
C ARG A 799 6.14 -40.21 -30.78
N ARG A 800 5.02 -39.63 -30.32
CA ARG A 800 3.89 -40.31 -29.71
C ARG A 800 2.81 -40.49 -30.76
#